data_AF-A0A7V3DKP9-F1
#
_entry.id   AF-A0A7V3DKP9-F1
#
_cell.length_a   1.000
_cell.length_b   1.000
_cell.length_c   1.000
_cell.angle_alpha   90.00
_cell.angle_beta   90.00
_cell.angle_gamma   90.00
#
_symmetry.space_group_name_H-M   'P 1'
#
loop_
_entity.id
_entity.type
_entity.pdbx_description
1 polymer ?
#
loop_
_entity_poly.entity_id
_entity_poly.type
_entity_poly.pdbx_seq_one_letter_code
_entity_poly.pdbx_strand_id
1 'polypeptide(L)'
;MNHQRKSVLALLPFIALAFQLVLTTQANGDQPQVVEWKLLKAKSEGRFAPEAQLPRGDDRVKVQLWANPLFEELRNQDLLIVFDGCGRDPETAGRPIENLDELLLDPDASPKYVRDWTAPSPRWLVCPKPDVILLKAGGTANLTIYVDFLRAVSQNLNPKVKGLVYGIPNELRGKADTALRLADRVKGGQPMGEVVIDLFYRLDEQILRWRSGNWADIFGKGLPSDTAEGQGVENYDELKGSLPVIPTAYKRTLPLPGLFQDDQGRMLAQTISIVQQTGSGRAGEVICHFDDEHARQQRIEAETPISPKAPSFNLSGIFSTKWTTDHSLHPAWGFKAEAWTNEGGSWRMLGWGWVQSNGTWSIYVSPDSGWGGTNLRMLYRSYNQYYAPQDRDGHTYSWKGPDRASIATDHYEGHWFADTDGGAYNGVGELVDAAMTMWSRLYWSGGINPVPSGGAYKLYYPNTWENCSGTSPWSCANIDGEIWLIPDHGTQARVVTHELAHQLNNKFWNKKRPAGSGGSHSLDGCYPTRLGMALREGFANFLPGWIGYQARNVADGGFAGGRWGLSYDLESRISPPTCSNGYENEVWVARTFWDLHDIHADGDDILHFVHMGAVIAIYLNHGITNDGDARDMRDYESIYQSYATTGHEGFISDIFEQNRM
;
A
#
# COMPACT_ATOMS: atom_id res chain seq x y z
N MET A 1 32.08 -69.57 5.08
CA MET A 1 32.79 -68.86 3.99
C MET A 1 31.75 -68.23 3.08
N ASN A 2 31.87 -66.92 2.90
CA ASN A 2 31.43 -66.07 1.79
C ASN A 2 29.95 -65.89 1.38
N HIS A 3 29.60 -64.60 1.46
CA HIS A 3 28.83 -63.75 0.54
C HIS A 3 27.30 -63.70 0.57
N GLN A 4 26.83 -62.68 1.30
CA GLN A 4 25.97 -61.59 0.83
C GLN A 4 25.34 -61.71 -0.57
N ARG A 5 24.00 -61.61 -0.62
CA ARG A 5 23.29 -60.71 -1.53
C ARG A 5 22.08 -60.09 -0.80
N LYS A 6 22.05 -58.76 -0.80
CA LYS A 6 20.94 -57.91 -0.34
C LYS A 6 19.84 -57.94 -1.39
N SER A 7 18.58 -58.05 -0.96
CA SER A 7 17.42 -57.62 -1.72
C SER A 7 16.61 -56.67 -0.85
N VAL A 8 16.52 -55.44 -1.33
CA VAL A 8 15.74 -54.32 -0.82
C VAL A 8 14.28 -54.58 -1.20
N LEU A 9 13.37 -54.56 -0.24
CA LEU A 9 11.94 -54.36 -0.51
C LEU A 9 11.48 -53.12 0.26
N ALA A 10 10.87 -52.22 -0.49
CA ALA A 10 10.53 -50.86 -0.13
C ALA A 10 9.39 -50.79 0.91
N LEU A 11 9.58 -49.94 1.92
CA LEU A 11 8.53 -49.37 2.76
C LEU A 11 8.24 -47.97 2.22
N LEU A 12 7.05 -47.77 1.64
CA LEU A 12 6.47 -46.47 1.35
C LEU A 12 5.81 -45.92 2.63
N PRO A 13 6.08 -44.68 3.07
CA PRO A 13 5.20 -43.98 3.98
C PRO A 13 4.13 -43.22 3.18
N PHE A 14 2.88 -43.40 3.59
CA PHE A 14 1.74 -42.57 3.22
C PHE A 14 2.02 -41.12 3.67
N ILE A 15 2.32 -40.24 2.72
CA ILE A 15 2.23 -38.79 2.93
C ILE A 15 0.76 -38.41 2.71
N ALA A 16 0.10 -38.00 3.79
CA ALA A 16 -1.19 -37.35 3.72
C ALA A 16 -1.02 -35.96 3.09
N LEU A 17 -1.37 -35.83 1.82
CA LEU A 17 -1.53 -34.53 1.17
C LEU A 17 -2.79 -33.87 1.75
N ALA A 18 -2.61 -32.95 2.69
CA ALA A 18 -3.62 -31.94 2.99
C ALA A 18 -3.51 -30.85 1.92
N PHE A 19 -4.33 -30.96 0.87
CA PHE A 19 -4.62 -29.83 -0.01
C PHE A 19 -5.42 -28.80 0.79
N GLN A 20 -4.74 -27.82 1.39
CA GLN A 20 -5.39 -26.53 1.64
C GLN A 20 -5.44 -25.80 0.30
N LEU A 21 -6.61 -25.81 -0.34
CA LEU A 21 -6.96 -24.77 -1.31
C LEU A 21 -7.00 -23.45 -0.54
N VAL A 22 -5.86 -22.77 -0.47
CA VAL A 22 -5.84 -21.33 -0.22
C VAL A 22 -6.29 -20.70 -1.53
N LEU A 23 -7.57 -20.34 -1.61
CA LEU A 23 -8.03 -19.39 -2.61
C LEU A 23 -7.36 -18.05 -2.25
N THR A 24 -6.17 -17.81 -2.76
CA THR A 24 -5.57 -16.48 -2.75
C THR A 24 -6.43 -15.62 -3.66
N THR A 25 -7.29 -14.79 -3.07
CA THR A 25 -7.88 -13.66 -3.79
C THR A 25 -6.73 -12.76 -4.22
N GLN A 26 -6.39 -12.81 -5.52
CA GLN A 26 -5.44 -11.88 -6.10
C GLN A 26 -5.98 -10.46 -5.87
N ALA A 27 -5.24 -9.66 -5.11
CA ALA A 27 -5.49 -8.23 -5.01
C ALA A 27 -5.01 -7.59 -6.31
N ASN A 28 -5.81 -7.71 -7.36
CA ASN A 28 -5.52 -7.09 -8.63
C ASN A 28 -5.58 -5.58 -8.45
N GLY A 29 -4.41 -5.01 -8.55
CA GLY A 29 -4.19 -3.62 -8.70
C GLY A 29 -4.77 -3.06 -9.98
N ASP A 30 -5.90 -2.37 -9.85
CA ASP A 30 -6.77 -2.01 -10.97
C ASP A 30 -6.00 -1.33 -12.12
N GLN A 31 -5.99 -2.02 -13.27
CA GLN A 31 -5.75 -1.45 -14.59
C GLN A 31 -6.70 -0.25 -14.80
N PRO A 32 -6.41 0.70 -15.70
CA PRO A 32 -7.38 1.75 -15.99
C PRO A 32 -8.73 1.12 -16.32
N GLN A 33 -9.79 1.64 -15.71
CA GLN A 33 -11.12 1.04 -15.82
C GLN A 33 -11.55 1.01 -17.29
N VAL A 34 -11.47 -0.15 -17.92
CA VAL A 34 -11.85 -0.41 -19.33
C VAL A 34 -13.34 -0.13 -19.54
N VAL A 35 -14.12 -0.24 -18.47
CA VAL A 35 -15.54 0.08 -18.39
C VAL A 35 -15.77 1.10 -17.28
N GLU A 36 -16.40 2.20 -17.64
CA GLU A 36 -16.88 3.24 -16.74
C GLU A 36 -18.30 2.93 -16.27
N TRP A 37 -18.70 3.53 -15.14
CA TRP A 37 -20.05 3.39 -14.63
C TRP A 37 -20.60 4.68 -14.02
N LYS A 38 -21.92 4.78 -13.93
CA LYS A 38 -22.61 5.83 -13.17
C LYS A 38 -23.87 5.32 -12.51
N LEU A 39 -24.19 5.92 -11.38
CA LEU A 39 -25.42 5.69 -10.66
C LEU A 39 -26.64 6.20 -11.45
N LEU A 40 -27.59 5.32 -11.76
CA LEU A 40 -28.88 5.70 -12.36
C LEU A 40 -29.97 5.87 -11.30
N LYS A 41 -29.99 4.98 -10.31
CA LYS A 41 -31.00 4.97 -9.26
C LYS A 41 -30.49 4.27 -8.02
N ALA A 42 -30.53 4.95 -6.89
CA ALA A 42 -30.44 4.38 -5.55
C ALA A 42 -31.47 5.10 -4.66
N LYS A 43 -31.90 4.45 -3.58
CA LYS A 43 -32.55 5.22 -2.50
C LYS A 43 -31.44 5.91 -1.72
N SER A 44 -31.72 7.10 -1.19
CA SER A 44 -30.78 7.84 -0.34
C SER A 44 -30.78 7.33 1.11
N GLU A 45 -31.82 6.61 1.52
CA GLU A 45 -31.94 6.04 2.86
C GLU A 45 -32.88 4.83 2.89
N GLY A 46 -32.73 4.02 3.92
CA GLY A 46 -33.58 2.85 4.16
C GLY A 46 -33.42 2.27 5.56
N ARG A 47 -33.91 1.05 5.72
CA ARG A 47 -33.68 0.20 6.90
C ARG A 47 -32.91 -1.02 6.46
N PHE A 48 -32.13 -1.59 7.38
CA PHE A 48 -31.44 -2.85 7.14
C PHE A 48 -31.79 -3.92 8.17
N ALA A 49 -31.64 -5.18 7.79
CA ALA A 49 -31.86 -6.34 8.64
C ALA A 49 -30.54 -7.11 8.84
N PRO A 50 -29.85 -6.94 9.98
CA PRO A 50 -28.64 -7.69 10.29
C PRO A 50 -28.85 -9.20 10.21
N GLU A 51 -27.79 -9.95 9.92
CA GLU A 51 -27.75 -11.42 9.89
C GLU A 51 -28.64 -12.11 8.83
N ALA A 52 -29.48 -11.36 8.11
CA ALA A 52 -30.36 -11.89 7.08
C ALA A 52 -29.84 -11.52 5.68
N GLN A 53 -29.46 -12.53 4.89
CA GLN A 53 -29.30 -12.31 3.46
C GLN A 53 -30.67 -12.23 2.79
N LEU A 54 -31.09 -11.04 2.38
CA LEU A 54 -32.40 -10.83 1.79
C LEU A 54 -32.36 -11.13 0.29
N PRO A 55 -33.35 -11.83 -0.29
CA PRO A 55 -33.42 -12.06 -1.74
C PRO A 55 -33.40 -10.78 -2.61
N ARG A 56 -33.60 -9.61 -2.01
CA ARG A 56 -33.63 -8.30 -2.66
C ARG A 56 -32.64 -7.29 -2.08
N GLY A 57 -31.72 -7.71 -1.22
CA GLY A 57 -30.88 -6.77 -0.46
C GLY A 57 -31.68 -5.90 0.52
N ASP A 58 -30.95 -5.17 1.35
CA ASP A 58 -31.44 -4.00 2.08
C ASP A 58 -31.54 -2.76 1.16
N ASP A 59 -30.67 -2.67 0.15
CA ASP A 59 -30.80 -1.73 -0.97
C ASP A 59 -30.71 -2.42 -2.34
N ARG A 60 -31.29 -1.74 -3.34
CA ARG A 60 -31.22 -2.09 -4.75
C ARG A 60 -30.78 -0.88 -5.58
N VAL A 61 -29.54 -0.93 -6.02
CA VAL A 61 -28.90 0.08 -6.85
C VAL A 61 -29.02 -0.29 -8.33
N LYS A 62 -29.22 0.71 -9.19
CA LYS A 62 -29.06 0.56 -10.64
C LYS A 62 -27.94 1.45 -11.12
N VAL A 63 -27.03 0.88 -11.89
CA VAL A 63 -25.94 1.60 -12.55
C VAL A 63 -26.02 1.42 -14.06
N GLN A 64 -25.45 2.36 -14.80
CA GLN A 64 -25.20 2.25 -16.23
C GLN A 64 -23.70 2.06 -16.43
N LEU A 65 -23.33 1.13 -17.30
CA LEU A 65 -21.97 0.78 -17.69
C LEU A 65 -21.74 1.21 -19.16
N TRP A 66 -20.54 1.69 -19.48
CA TRP A 66 -20.11 1.97 -20.86
C TRP A 66 -18.60 1.82 -21.02
N ALA A 67 -18.13 1.61 -22.25
CA ALA A 67 -16.70 1.47 -22.52
C ALA A 67 -16.01 2.80 -22.24
N ASN A 68 -14.87 2.76 -21.57
CA ASN A 68 -14.17 3.98 -21.20
C ASN A 68 -13.78 4.76 -22.47
N PRO A 69 -14.22 6.04 -22.59
CA PRO A 69 -14.01 6.82 -23.81
C PRO A 69 -12.54 7.13 -24.11
N LEU A 70 -11.65 6.96 -23.13
CA LEU A 70 -10.20 7.15 -23.28
C LEU A 70 -9.54 6.10 -24.19
N PHE A 71 -10.17 4.94 -24.37
CA PHE A 71 -9.68 3.88 -25.24
C PHE A 71 -10.52 3.83 -26.53
N GLU A 72 -10.02 4.48 -27.58
CA GLU A 72 -10.74 4.55 -28.86
C GLU A 72 -10.97 3.17 -29.48
N GLU A 73 -10.04 2.22 -29.33
CA GLU A 73 -10.21 0.85 -29.82
C GLU A 73 -11.44 0.15 -29.23
N LEU A 74 -11.77 0.42 -27.96
CA LEU A 74 -12.89 -0.21 -27.28
C LEU A 74 -14.24 0.25 -27.82
N ARG A 75 -14.31 1.44 -28.44
CA ARG A 75 -15.57 1.98 -28.97
C ARG A 75 -16.18 1.08 -30.04
N ASN A 76 -15.35 0.31 -30.75
CA ASN A 76 -15.79 -0.58 -31.83
C ASN A 76 -15.80 -2.07 -31.41
N GLN A 77 -15.49 -2.36 -30.16
CA GLN A 77 -15.38 -3.71 -29.63
C GLN A 77 -16.57 -4.05 -28.73
N ASP A 78 -17.07 -5.29 -28.84
CA ASP A 78 -18.04 -5.79 -27.85
C ASP A 78 -17.24 -6.21 -26.61
N LEU A 79 -17.66 -5.76 -25.43
CA LEU A 79 -17.02 -6.10 -24.16
C LEU A 79 -17.94 -7.03 -23.36
N LEU A 80 -17.35 -8.03 -22.72
CA LEU A 80 -18.04 -8.91 -21.80
C LEU A 80 -17.53 -8.66 -20.39
N ILE A 81 -18.44 -8.34 -19.48
CA ILE A 81 -18.14 -8.09 -18.08
C ILE A 81 -18.62 -9.31 -17.30
N VAL A 82 -17.72 -9.94 -16.55
CA VAL A 82 -17.97 -11.13 -15.75
C VAL A 82 -17.70 -10.80 -14.29
N PHE A 83 -18.75 -10.78 -13.47
CA PHE A 83 -18.64 -10.65 -12.02
C PHE A 83 -18.51 -12.04 -11.42
N ASP A 84 -17.40 -12.31 -10.72
CA ASP A 84 -17.16 -13.61 -10.08
C ASP A 84 -17.90 -13.72 -8.73
N GLY A 85 -19.23 -13.58 -8.80
CA GLY A 85 -20.11 -13.60 -7.65
C GLY A 85 -20.34 -12.24 -6.99
N CYS A 86 -20.55 -12.27 -5.67
CA CYS A 86 -20.83 -11.07 -4.89
C CYS A 86 -19.54 -10.54 -4.27
N GLY A 87 -19.38 -9.21 -4.26
CA GLY A 87 -18.38 -8.56 -3.41
C GLY A 87 -18.75 -8.70 -1.94
N ARG A 88 -17.74 -8.83 -1.08
CA ARG A 88 -17.89 -8.99 0.37
C ARG A 88 -16.90 -8.10 1.10
N ASP A 89 -17.29 -7.64 2.28
CA ASP A 89 -16.38 -7.03 3.24
C ASP A 89 -15.20 -7.97 3.52
N PRO A 90 -13.96 -7.46 3.66
CA PRO A 90 -12.79 -8.30 3.91
C PRO A 90 -12.98 -9.22 5.13
N GLU A 91 -12.35 -10.39 5.08
CA GLU A 91 -12.36 -11.29 6.23
C GLU A 91 -11.46 -10.74 7.34
N THR A 92 -11.87 -10.97 8.59
CA THR A 92 -11.03 -10.65 9.74
C THR A 92 -9.85 -11.62 9.81
N ALA A 93 -8.62 -11.16 9.56
CA ALA A 93 -7.44 -12.03 9.54
C ALA A 93 -6.89 -12.34 10.95
N GLY A 94 -7.04 -11.41 11.89
CA GLY A 94 -6.56 -11.54 13.27
C GLY A 94 -7.48 -12.31 14.21
N ARG A 95 -7.03 -12.47 15.45
CA ARG A 95 -7.85 -12.97 16.58
C ARG A 95 -7.61 -12.10 17.81
N PRO A 96 -8.58 -11.93 18.71
CA PRO A 96 -8.37 -11.17 19.95
C PRO A 96 -7.38 -11.86 20.89
N ILE A 97 -6.54 -11.06 21.55
CA ILE A 97 -5.43 -11.52 22.39
C ILE A 97 -5.46 -10.81 23.73
N GLU A 98 -5.44 -11.58 24.81
CA GLU A 98 -5.58 -11.04 26.16
C GLU A 98 -4.29 -10.41 26.70
N ASN A 99 -3.15 -10.75 26.10
CA ASN A 99 -1.81 -10.40 26.58
C ASN A 99 -0.92 -9.70 25.55
N LEU A 100 -1.48 -8.88 24.67
CA LEU A 100 -0.70 -8.18 23.65
C LEU A 100 0.46 -7.38 24.26
N ASP A 101 0.21 -6.61 25.32
CA ASP A 101 1.26 -5.80 25.96
C ASP A 101 2.39 -6.67 26.56
N GLU A 102 2.08 -7.86 27.08
CA GLU A 102 3.08 -8.86 27.50
C GLU A 102 3.95 -9.30 26.32
N LEU A 103 3.34 -9.55 25.14
CA LEU A 103 4.08 -9.92 23.92
C LEU A 103 5.02 -8.84 23.40
N LEU A 104 4.71 -7.57 23.69
CA LEU A 104 5.52 -6.45 23.23
C LEU A 104 6.70 -6.18 24.16
N LEU A 105 6.56 -6.54 25.44
CA LEU A 105 7.59 -6.35 26.47
C LEU A 105 8.48 -7.59 26.61
N ASP A 106 7.94 -8.78 26.37
CA ASP A 106 8.64 -10.06 26.48
C ASP A 106 8.67 -10.78 25.11
N PRO A 107 9.83 -10.85 24.43
CA PRO A 107 9.95 -11.52 23.14
C PRO A 107 9.68 -13.03 23.22
N ASP A 108 9.79 -13.65 24.41
CA ASP A 108 9.54 -15.06 24.65
C ASP A 108 8.05 -15.36 24.97
N ALA A 109 7.26 -14.32 25.23
CA ALA A 109 5.84 -14.49 25.48
C ALA A 109 5.11 -15.03 24.24
N SER A 110 4.14 -15.91 24.49
CA SER A 110 3.27 -16.49 23.46
C SER A 110 1.86 -15.88 23.52
N PRO A 111 1.20 -15.69 22.37
CA PRO A 111 -0.10 -15.06 22.33
C PRO A 111 -1.16 -15.91 23.03
N LYS A 112 -1.87 -15.30 23.99
CA LYS A 112 -3.02 -15.87 24.71
C LYS A 112 -4.29 -15.40 24.02
N TYR A 113 -4.75 -16.20 23.06
CA TYR A 113 -5.99 -15.91 22.32
C TYR A 113 -7.22 -16.09 23.19
N VAL A 114 -8.21 -15.21 23.01
CA VAL A 114 -9.53 -15.35 23.64
C VAL A 114 -10.16 -16.69 23.22
N ARG A 115 -10.55 -17.49 24.21
CA ARG A 115 -11.22 -18.78 23.99
C ARG A 115 -12.63 -18.56 23.46
N ASP A 116 -13.09 -19.47 22.61
CA ASP A 116 -14.46 -19.47 22.07
C ASP A 116 -14.85 -18.24 21.23
N TRP A 117 -13.89 -17.37 20.88
CA TRP A 117 -14.13 -16.28 19.94
C TRP A 117 -14.43 -16.82 18.55
N THR A 118 -15.53 -16.32 17.96
CA THR A 118 -15.92 -16.61 16.59
C THR A 118 -15.68 -15.37 15.74
N ALA A 119 -15.05 -15.53 14.58
CA ALA A 119 -14.83 -14.43 13.66
C ALA A 119 -16.17 -13.78 13.28
N PRO A 120 -16.27 -12.45 13.30
CA PRO A 120 -17.49 -11.77 12.94
C PRO A 120 -17.79 -12.00 11.46
N SER A 121 -19.08 -12.08 11.11
CA SER A 121 -19.49 -12.11 9.70
C SER A 121 -19.06 -10.81 8.99
N PRO A 122 -18.95 -10.83 7.64
CA PRO A 122 -18.74 -9.63 6.84
C PRO A 122 -19.74 -8.52 7.21
N ARG A 123 -19.35 -7.24 7.15
CA ARG A 123 -20.29 -6.13 7.40
C ARG A 123 -21.34 -6.02 6.31
N TRP A 124 -20.96 -6.29 5.07
CA TRP A 124 -21.78 -6.10 3.89
C TRP A 124 -21.51 -7.17 2.83
N LEU A 125 -22.49 -7.34 1.94
CA LEU A 125 -22.45 -8.20 0.76
C LEU A 125 -23.08 -7.45 -0.42
N VAL A 126 -22.41 -7.41 -1.57
CA VAL A 126 -22.87 -6.71 -2.77
C VAL A 126 -22.95 -7.67 -3.94
N CYS A 127 -24.16 -7.95 -4.42
CA CYS A 127 -24.42 -8.95 -5.45
C CYS A 127 -24.92 -8.31 -6.76
N PRO A 128 -24.17 -8.41 -7.87
CA PRO A 128 -24.62 -7.96 -9.17
C PRO A 128 -25.64 -8.94 -9.79
N LYS A 129 -26.64 -8.41 -10.50
CA LYS A 129 -27.62 -9.19 -11.27
C LYS A 129 -27.96 -8.47 -12.61
N PRO A 130 -27.69 -9.09 -13.77
CA PRO A 130 -26.97 -10.37 -13.93
C PRO A 130 -25.50 -10.26 -13.51
N ASP A 131 -24.86 -11.40 -13.31
CA ASP A 131 -23.41 -11.56 -13.04
C ASP A 131 -22.57 -11.56 -14.33
N VAL A 132 -23.21 -11.65 -15.49
CA VAL A 132 -22.54 -11.51 -16.80
C VAL A 132 -23.28 -10.49 -17.66
N ILE A 133 -22.55 -9.52 -18.18
CA ILE A 133 -23.08 -8.44 -19.02
C ILE A 133 -22.32 -8.37 -20.34
N LEU A 134 -23.07 -8.36 -21.45
CA LEU A 134 -22.52 -8.03 -22.75
C LEU A 134 -22.77 -6.55 -23.05
N LEU A 135 -21.70 -5.77 -23.08
CA LEU A 135 -21.69 -4.37 -23.46
C LEU A 135 -21.35 -4.27 -24.95
N LYS A 136 -22.33 -3.82 -25.74
CA LYS A 136 -22.16 -3.66 -27.19
C LYS A 136 -21.24 -2.48 -27.51
N ALA A 137 -20.48 -2.60 -28.60
CA ALA A 137 -19.66 -1.51 -29.14
C ALA A 137 -20.43 -0.18 -29.20
N GLY A 138 -19.87 0.87 -28.59
CA GLY A 138 -20.47 2.21 -28.49
C GLY A 138 -21.77 2.30 -27.66
N GLY A 139 -22.19 1.19 -27.05
CA GLY A 139 -23.44 1.07 -26.30
C GLY A 139 -23.29 1.36 -24.81
N THR A 140 -24.41 1.20 -24.11
CA THR A 140 -24.46 1.19 -22.64
C THR A 140 -25.18 -0.07 -22.18
N ALA A 141 -24.89 -0.54 -20.97
CA ALA A 141 -25.61 -1.63 -20.33
C ALA A 141 -26.05 -1.22 -18.93
N ASN A 142 -27.20 -1.72 -18.48
CA ASN A 142 -27.69 -1.46 -17.12
C ASN A 142 -27.43 -2.68 -16.24
N LEU A 143 -26.90 -2.44 -15.04
CA LEU A 143 -26.69 -3.45 -14.03
C LEU A 143 -27.53 -3.12 -12.79
N THR A 144 -28.17 -4.14 -12.23
CA THR A 144 -28.81 -4.03 -10.91
C THR A 144 -27.89 -4.66 -9.88
N ILE A 145 -27.67 -3.97 -8.77
CA ILE A 145 -26.82 -4.40 -7.66
C ILE A 145 -27.67 -4.45 -6.41
N TYR A 146 -27.55 -5.55 -5.66
CA TYR A 146 -28.20 -5.75 -4.38
C TYR A 146 -27.18 -5.63 -3.27
N VAL A 147 -27.50 -4.85 -2.24
CA VAL A 147 -26.61 -4.64 -1.08
C VAL A 147 -27.30 -5.16 0.16
N ASP A 148 -26.66 -6.08 0.88
CA ASP A 148 -27.08 -6.56 2.20
C ASP A 148 -26.09 -6.04 3.26
N PHE A 149 -26.60 -5.54 4.38
CA PHE A 149 -25.84 -5.14 5.56
C PHE A 149 -25.99 -6.21 6.64
N LEU A 150 -25.01 -7.11 6.67
CA LEU A 150 -25.07 -8.33 7.46
C LEU A 150 -24.70 -8.11 8.93
N ARG A 151 -23.97 -7.03 9.24
CA ARG A 151 -23.57 -6.68 10.61
C ARG A 151 -24.11 -5.31 10.99
N ALA A 152 -24.75 -5.23 12.16
CA ALA A 152 -25.12 -3.96 12.75
C ALA A 152 -23.86 -3.26 13.28
N VAL A 153 -23.48 -2.17 12.63
CA VAL A 153 -22.37 -1.30 13.05
C VAL A 153 -22.75 0.15 12.79
N SER A 154 -22.40 1.08 13.68
CA SER A 154 -22.57 2.51 13.44
C SER A 154 -21.36 3.10 12.69
N GLN A 155 -21.20 2.71 11.43
CA GLN A 155 -19.99 3.04 10.64
C GLN A 155 -20.34 3.50 9.22
N ASN A 156 -19.39 4.22 8.63
CA ASN A 156 -19.38 4.47 7.19
C ASN A 156 -18.73 3.26 6.48
N LEU A 157 -19.37 2.77 5.42
CA LEU A 157 -18.99 1.58 4.66
C LEU A 157 -18.76 1.92 3.19
N ASN A 158 -17.79 1.24 2.57
CA ASN A 158 -17.58 1.24 1.12
C ASN A 158 -17.82 -0.16 0.53
N PRO A 159 -19.09 -0.62 0.41
CA PRO A 159 -19.40 -1.85 -0.30
C PRO A 159 -18.99 -1.77 -1.77
N LYS A 160 -18.16 -2.72 -2.19
CA LYS A 160 -17.61 -2.78 -3.54
C LYS A 160 -17.92 -4.09 -4.24
N VAL A 161 -18.02 -4.05 -5.56
CA VAL A 161 -18.10 -5.24 -6.41
C VAL A 161 -17.21 -5.07 -7.64
N LYS A 162 -16.48 -6.14 -7.97
CA LYS A 162 -15.48 -6.18 -9.04
C LYS A 162 -15.91 -7.11 -10.16
N GLY A 163 -15.77 -6.67 -11.40
CA GLY A 163 -16.02 -7.47 -12.59
C GLY A 163 -14.81 -7.47 -13.52
N LEU A 164 -14.48 -8.63 -14.07
CA LEU A 164 -13.45 -8.79 -15.09
C LEU A 164 -14.04 -8.43 -16.46
N VAL A 165 -13.30 -7.66 -17.26
CA VAL A 165 -13.71 -7.19 -18.58
C VAL A 165 -12.91 -7.92 -19.65
N TYR A 166 -13.61 -8.55 -20.59
CA TYR A 166 -13.04 -9.29 -21.71
C TYR A 166 -13.45 -8.65 -23.03
N GLY A 167 -12.50 -8.46 -23.92
CA GLY A 167 -12.78 -8.11 -25.30
C GLY A 167 -13.32 -9.33 -26.04
N ILE A 168 -14.47 -9.19 -26.72
CA ILE A 168 -15.02 -10.28 -27.52
C ILE A 168 -14.34 -10.31 -28.90
N PRO A 169 -13.60 -11.38 -29.25
CA PRO A 169 -13.02 -11.53 -30.57
C PRO A 169 -14.10 -11.53 -31.67
N ASN A 170 -13.77 -10.98 -32.83
CA ASN A 170 -14.69 -10.94 -33.98
C ASN A 170 -15.22 -12.32 -34.36
N GLU A 171 -14.41 -13.37 -34.19
CA GLU A 171 -14.79 -14.75 -34.47
C GLU A 171 -15.82 -15.33 -33.49
N LEU A 172 -15.98 -14.76 -32.29
CA LEU A 172 -17.02 -15.15 -31.32
C LEU A 172 -18.28 -14.29 -31.48
N ARG A 173 -18.19 -13.15 -32.17
CA ARG A 173 -19.30 -12.24 -32.43
C ARG A 173 -20.38 -12.98 -33.24
N GLY A 174 -21.56 -13.13 -32.66
CA GLY A 174 -22.70 -13.82 -33.28
C GLY A 174 -22.70 -15.36 -33.20
N LYS A 175 -21.69 -15.99 -32.61
CA LYS A 175 -21.66 -17.46 -32.39
C LYS A 175 -22.25 -17.92 -31.06
N ALA A 176 -22.50 -16.99 -30.14
CA ALA A 176 -23.08 -17.26 -28.84
C ALA A 176 -24.39 -16.48 -28.67
N ASP A 177 -25.45 -17.22 -28.36
CA ASP A 177 -26.80 -16.66 -28.23
C ASP A 177 -27.01 -15.89 -26.92
N THR A 178 -26.08 -16.00 -25.96
CA THR A 178 -26.18 -15.40 -24.62
C THR A 178 -24.82 -14.95 -24.09
N ALA A 179 -24.84 -13.95 -23.20
CA ALA A 179 -23.64 -13.46 -22.52
C ALA A 179 -22.98 -14.56 -21.66
N LEU A 180 -23.77 -15.43 -21.02
CA LEU A 180 -23.27 -16.54 -20.22
C LEU A 180 -22.43 -17.54 -21.05
N ARG A 181 -22.91 -17.91 -22.25
CA ARG A 181 -22.12 -18.78 -23.15
C ARG A 181 -20.86 -18.11 -23.68
N LEU A 182 -20.82 -16.77 -23.76
CA LEU A 182 -19.58 -16.05 -24.06
C LEU A 182 -18.61 -16.12 -22.88
N ALA A 183 -19.10 -15.95 -21.65
CA ALA A 183 -18.28 -16.04 -20.44
C ALA A 183 -17.54 -17.38 -20.37
N ASP A 184 -18.24 -18.50 -20.59
CA ASP A 184 -17.62 -19.84 -20.59
C ASP A 184 -16.49 -19.98 -21.63
N ARG A 185 -16.56 -19.24 -22.74
CA ARG A 185 -15.55 -19.28 -23.82
C ARG A 185 -14.35 -18.37 -23.54
N VAL A 186 -14.55 -17.28 -22.81
CA VAL A 186 -13.49 -16.29 -22.52
C VAL A 186 -12.89 -16.46 -21.11
N LYS A 187 -13.49 -17.29 -20.25
CA LYS A 187 -13.02 -17.51 -18.86
C LYS A 187 -11.58 -18.01 -18.76
N GLY A 188 -11.05 -18.66 -19.80
CA GLY A 188 -9.65 -19.07 -19.90
C GLY A 188 -8.72 -18.06 -20.57
N GLY A 189 -9.26 -16.96 -21.10
CA GLY A 189 -8.49 -15.86 -21.64
C GLY A 189 -8.10 -14.86 -20.55
N GLN A 190 -7.16 -13.98 -20.88
CA GLN A 190 -6.77 -12.89 -19.98
C GLN A 190 -7.79 -11.74 -20.09
N PRO A 191 -8.26 -11.17 -18.96
CA PRO A 191 -9.08 -9.98 -18.99
C PRO A 191 -8.30 -8.78 -19.54
N MET A 192 -8.98 -7.88 -20.23
CA MET A 192 -8.43 -6.59 -20.67
C MET A 192 -8.35 -5.57 -19.52
N GLY A 193 -9.10 -5.84 -18.45
CA GLY A 193 -9.18 -4.98 -17.29
C GLY A 193 -10.36 -5.29 -16.43
N GLU A 194 -10.64 -4.38 -15.52
CA GLU A 194 -11.57 -4.60 -14.44
C GLU A 194 -12.50 -3.39 -14.31
N VAL A 195 -13.73 -3.65 -13.88
CA VAL A 195 -14.67 -2.62 -13.45
C VAL A 195 -14.90 -2.80 -11.97
N VAL A 196 -14.65 -1.74 -11.21
CA VAL A 196 -14.93 -1.69 -9.77
C VAL A 196 -16.06 -0.71 -9.55
N ILE A 197 -17.12 -1.19 -8.89
CA ILE A 197 -18.30 -0.39 -8.57
C ILE A 197 -18.33 -0.19 -7.06
N ASP A 198 -17.95 1.01 -6.66
CA ASP A 198 -17.93 1.45 -5.27
C ASP A 198 -19.23 2.13 -4.88
N LEU A 199 -19.82 1.67 -3.79
CA LEU A 199 -21.03 2.23 -3.22
C LEU A 199 -20.71 2.74 -1.83
N PHE A 200 -21.34 3.83 -1.41
CA PHE A 200 -21.04 4.47 -0.13
C PHE A 200 -22.27 4.54 0.73
N TYR A 201 -22.14 4.00 1.95
CA TYR A 201 -23.23 3.95 2.91
C TYR A 201 -22.78 4.37 4.30
N ARG A 202 -23.69 4.95 5.06
CA ARG A 202 -23.57 5.11 6.51
C ARG A 202 -24.65 4.27 7.17
N LEU A 203 -24.26 3.43 8.12
CA LEU A 203 -25.16 2.68 8.96
C LEU A 203 -25.33 3.36 10.33
N ASP A 204 -26.53 3.24 10.86
CA ASP A 204 -26.88 3.58 12.24
C ASP A 204 -27.51 2.33 12.87
N GLU A 205 -26.77 1.70 13.77
CA GLU A 205 -27.18 0.44 14.38
C GLU A 205 -28.31 0.62 15.41
N GLN A 206 -28.42 1.81 16.02
CA GLN A 206 -29.39 2.07 17.09
C GLN A 206 -30.80 2.09 16.53
N ILE A 207 -30.96 2.63 15.32
CA ILE A 207 -32.26 2.72 14.63
C ILE A 207 -32.37 1.81 13.41
N LEU A 208 -31.34 0.98 13.15
CA LEU A 208 -31.23 0.07 12.01
C LEU A 208 -31.54 0.75 10.68
N ARG A 209 -30.95 1.94 10.47
CA ARG A 209 -31.09 2.72 9.25
C ARG A 209 -29.79 2.84 8.49
N TRP A 210 -29.90 2.89 7.18
CA TRP A 210 -28.80 3.19 6.31
C TRP A 210 -29.08 4.47 5.53
N ARG A 211 -28.02 5.18 5.18
CA ARG A 211 -28.02 6.32 4.24
C ARG A 211 -26.98 6.06 3.17
N SER A 212 -27.29 6.34 1.91
CA SER A 212 -26.34 6.31 0.81
C SER A 212 -26.00 7.73 0.32
N GLY A 213 -24.88 7.86 -0.38
CA GLY A 213 -24.43 9.12 -0.96
C GLY A 213 -23.21 8.91 -1.84
N ASN A 214 -22.60 10.00 -2.30
CA ASN A 214 -21.24 9.92 -2.82
C ASN A 214 -20.23 9.77 -1.66
N TRP A 215 -18.97 9.53 -1.98
CA TRP A 215 -17.92 9.40 -0.96
C TRP A 215 -17.83 10.65 -0.06
N ALA A 216 -17.92 11.86 -0.63
CA ALA A 216 -17.89 13.09 0.15
C ALA A 216 -19.10 13.25 1.10
N ASP A 217 -20.28 12.79 0.71
CA ASP A 217 -21.50 12.85 1.53
C ASP A 217 -21.44 11.93 2.75
N ILE A 218 -20.83 10.75 2.58
CA ILE A 218 -20.77 9.72 3.62
C ILE A 218 -19.51 9.90 4.48
N PHE A 219 -18.36 10.18 3.87
CA PHE A 219 -17.05 10.20 4.51
C PHE A 219 -16.37 11.58 4.50
N GLY A 220 -16.72 12.45 3.56
CA GLY A 220 -16.07 13.75 3.35
C GLY A 220 -16.76 14.96 3.99
N LYS A 221 -17.56 14.80 5.06
CA LYS A 221 -17.67 15.93 6.00
C LYS A 221 -16.24 16.13 6.52
N GLY A 222 -15.60 17.21 6.06
CA GLY A 222 -14.20 17.51 6.33
C GLY A 222 -13.87 17.32 7.81
N LEU A 223 -12.61 16.99 8.07
CA LEU A 223 -12.12 17.00 9.45
C LEU A 223 -12.52 18.36 10.05
N PRO A 224 -13.06 18.41 11.28
CA PRO A 224 -13.36 19.69 11.92
C PRO A 224 -12.15 20.63 11.73
N SER A 225 -12.38 21.83 11.19
CA SER A 225 -11.32 22.76 10.77
C SER A 225 -10.30 23.10 11.86
N ASP A 226 -10.66 22.83 13.12
CA ASP A 226 -9.79 22.92 14.28
C ASP A 226 -9.18 21.56 14.65
N THR A 227 -8.10 21.19 13.95
CA THR A 227 -7.28 19.97 14.16
C THR A 227 -6.63 19.83 15.54
N ALA A 228 -6.89 20.75 16.47
CA ALA A 228 -6.36 20.75 17.84
C ALA A 228 -7.08 19.76 18.77
N GLU A 229 -8.30 19.32 18.43
CA GLU A 229 -9.03 18.35 19.26
C GLU A 229 -8.84 16.89 18.82
N GLY A 230 -8.59 16.61 17.54
CA GLY A 230 -8.42 15.24 17.01
C GLY A 230 -9.64 14.34 17.20
N GLN A 231 -9.64 13.15 16.59
CA GLN A 231 -10.61 12.11 16.92
C GLN A 231 -10.23 11.45 18.25
N GLY A 232 -11.19 11.09 19.10
CA GLY A 232 -10.89 10.31 20.30
C GLY A 232 -10.22 8.98 19.96
N VAL A 233 -9.19 8.60 20.70
CA VAL A 233 -8.65 7.23 20.69
C VAL A 233 -9.52 6.30 21.53
N GLU A 234 -9.43 5.00 21.26
CA GLU A 234 -10.08 3.96 22.03
C GLU A 234 -9.07 3.16 22.85
N ASN A 235 -9.51 2.67 24.01
CA ASN A 235 -8.67 1.90 24.93
C ASN A 235 -8.65 0.42 24.52
N TYR A 236 -7.46 -0.11 24.20
CA TYR A 236 -7.32 -1.51 23.84
C TYR A 236 -7.75 -2.45 24.98
N ASP A 237 -7.43 -2.13 26.23
CA ASP A 237 -7.73 -3.00 27.36
C ASP A 237 -9.23 -3.24 27.57
N GLU A 238 -10.05 -2.27 27.18
CA GLU A 238 -11.51 -2.36 27.24
C GLU A 238 -12.09 -3.25 26.12
N LEU A 239 -11.34 -3.44 25.03
CA LEU A 239 -11.78 -4.11 23.81
C LEU A 239 -10.99 -5.38 23.46
N LYS A 240 -9.92 -5.72 24.18
CA LYS A 240 -9.05 -6.88 23.89
C LYS A 240 -9.76 -8.24 23.86
N GLY A 241 -10.95 -8.33 24.46
CA GLY A 241 -11.80 -9.52 24.40
C GLY A 241 -12.48 -9.74 23.03
N SER A 242 -12.61 -8.69 22.22
CA SER A 242 -13.34 -8.70 20.95
C SER A 242 -12.54 -8.16 19.77
N LEU A 243 -11.51 -7.36 20.02
CA LEU A 243 -10.73 -6.68 18.98
C LEU A 243 -9.66 -7.62 18.41
N PRO A 244 -9.75 -7.99 17.12
CA PRO A 244 -8.77 -8.87 16.49
C PRO A 244 -7.40 -8.20 16.39
N VAL A 245 -6.32 -8.96 16.56
CA VAL A 245 -4.94 -8.49 16.48
C VAL A 245 -4.14 -9.41 15.56
N ILE A 246 -3.17 -8.85 14.83
CA ILE A 246 -2.17 -9.61 14.07
C ILE A 246 -0.81 -9.51 14.78
N PRO A 247 -0.41 -10.48 15.63
CA PRO A 247 0.83 -10.41 16.41
C PRO A 247 2.09 -10.26 15.57
N THR A 248 2.10 -10.86 14.38
CA THR A 248 3.24 -10.80 13.47
C THR A 248 3.52 -9.37 13.00
N ALA A 249 2.50 -8.51 12.92
CA ALA A 249 2.66 -7.10 12.57
C ALA A 249 3.46 -6.32 13.63
N TYR A 250 3.33 -6.70 14.91
CA TYR A 250 4.04 -6.10 16.04
C TYR A 250 5.46 -6.65 16.24
N LYS A 251 5.79 -7.78 15.61
CA LYS A 251 7.13 -8.37 15.66
C LYS A 251 8.06 -7.85 14.57
N ARG A 252 7.59 -6.91 13.74
CA ARG A 252 8.41 -6.27 12.71
C ARG A 252 9.55 -5.48 13.38
N THR A 253 10.75 -5.60 12.82
CA THR A 253 11.96 -4.92 13.33
C THR A 253 12.35 -3.70 12.50
N LEU A 254 11.45 -3.20 11.64
CA LEU A 254 11.74 -2.08 10.74
C LEU A 254 12.13 -0.82 11.55
N PRO A 255 13.34 -0.29 11.37
CA PRO A 255 13.81 0.86 12.14
C PRO A 255 13.29 2.18 11.57
N LEU A 256 13.03 3.15 12.45
CA LEU A 256 12.75 4.52 12.01
C LEU A 256 13.99 5.14 11.35
N PRO A 257 13.85 5.87 10.23
CA PRO A 257 14.92 6.64 9.60
C PRO A 257 15.54 7.67 10.55
N GLY A 258 16.85 7.88 10.44
CA GLY A 258 17.60 8.79 11.29
C GLY A 258 17.68 10.25 10.81
N LEU A 259 17.39 10.53 9.52
CA LEU A 259 17.39 11.89 8.97
C LEU A 259 15.95 12.33 8.65
N PHE A 260 15.49 13.34 9.38
CA PHE A 260 14.14 13.92 9.24
C PHE A 260 14.12 15.17 8.37
N GLN A 261 15.22 15.50 7.70
CA GLN A 261 15.35 16.68 6.84
C GLN A 261 15.92 16.25 5.49
N ASP A 262 15.69 17.05 4.45
CA ASP A 262 16.38 16.85 3.19
C ASP A 262 17.90 16.98 3.40
N ASP A 263 18.62 15.98 2.91
CA ASP A 263 20.07 15.92 2.97
C ASP A 263 20.73 16.49 1.71
N GLN A 264 19.94 17.07 0.79
CA GLN A 264 20.36 17.59 -0.50
C GLN A 264 21.03 16.51 -1.38
N GLY A 265 20.58 15.27 -1.24
CA GLY A 265 21.11 14.14 -1.99
C GLY A 265 22.48 13.64 -1.52
N ARG A 266 22.97 14.06 -0.35
CA ARG A 266 24.25 13.59 0.19
C ARG A 266 24.29 12.08 0.40
N MET A 267 23.22 11.47 0.91
CA MET A 267 23.13 10.03 1.11
C MET A 267 23.12 9.30 -0.24
N LEU A 268 22.38 9.81 -1.23
CA LEU A 268 22.43 9.29 -2.60
C LEU A 268 23.85 9.32 -3.16
N ALA A 269 24.56 10.45 -3.03
CA ALA A 269 25.93 10.60 -3.50
C ALA A 269 26.91 9.66 -2.78
N GLN A 270 26.72 9.43 -1.48
CA GLN A 270 27.49 8.44 -0.71
C GLN A 270 27.24 7.03 -1.23
N THR A 271 25.98 6.65 -1.43
CA THR A 271 25.60 5.35 -2.00
C THR A 271 26.21 5.17 -3.38
N ILE A 272 26.14 6.17 -4.24
CA ILE A 272 26.80 6.17 -5.57
C ILE A 272 28.30 5.97 -5.45
N SER A 273 28.96 6.65 -4.51
CA SER A 273 30.39 6.47 -4.29
C SER A 273 30.74 5.06 -3.82
N ILE A 274 29.93 4.47 -2.93
CA ILE A 274 30.08 3.07 -2.49
C ILE A 274 29.93 2.15 -3.69
N VAL A 275 28.86 2.30 -4.47
CA VAL A 275 28.60 1.47 -5.65
C VAL A 275 29.72 1.58 -6.69
N GLN A 276 30.29 2.77 -6.91
CA GLN A 276 31.44 2.95 -7.80
C GLN A 276 32.71 2.28 -7.28
N GLN A 277 32.92 2.26 -5.96
CA GLN A 277 34.09 1.63 -5.35
C GLN A 277 33.99 0.11 -5.32
N THR A 278 32.80 -0.43 -5.07
CA THR A 278 32.57 -1.87 -4.93
C THR A 278 32.13 -2.55 -6.23
N GLY A 279 31.56 -1.78 -7.16
CA GLY A 279 30.90 -2.23 -8.38
C GLY A 279 29.71 -3.18 -8.12
N SER A 280 29.26 -3.85 -9.19
CA SER A 280 28.23 -4.91 -9.16
C SER A 280 28.76 -6.30 -8.77
N GLY A 281 29.68 -6.35 -7.79
CA GLY A 281 30.11 -7.58 -7.11
C GLY A 281 31.05 -8.45 -7.94
N ARG A 282 31.52 -9.58 -7.39
CA ARG A 282 32.31 -10.62 -8.07
C ARG A 282 31.50 -11.92 -8.13
N ALA A 283 31.54 -12.65 -9.25
CA ALA A 283 30.92 -13.97 -9.35
C ALA A 283 31.36 -14.89 -8.19
N GLY A 284 30.40 -15.39 -7.41
CA GLY A 284 30.66 -16.31 -6.29
C GLY A 284 30.93 -15.66 -4.93
N GLU A 285 30.81 -14.33 -4.79
CA GLU A 285 30.86 -13.68 -3.49
C GLU A 285 29.55 -13.92 -2.74
N VAL A 286 29.62 -14.71 -1.65
CA VAL A 286 28.49 -14.92 -0.74
C VAL A 286 28.09 -13.55 -0.20
N ILE A 287 26.80 -13.23 -0.36
CA ILE A 287 26.13 -12.03 0.14
C ILE A 287 26.70 -11.68 1.51
N CYS A 288 27.48 -10.60 1.61
CA CYS A 288 27.63 -9.93 2.87
C CYS A 288 26.22 -9.48 3.23
N HIS A 289 25.60 -10.17 4.18
CA HIS A 289 24.63 -9.51 5.03
C HIS A 289 25.36 -8.27 5.51
N PHE A 290 25.06 -7.10 4.93
CA PHE A 290 25.26 -5.86 5.67
C PHE A 290 24.26 -5.97 6.80
N ASP A 291 24.70 -6.69 7.83
CA ASP A 291 23.97 -6.98 9.03
C ASP A 291 23.46 -5.67 9.59
N ASP A 292 22.29 -5.76 10.21
CA ASP A 292 21.70 -4.80 11.14
C ASP A 292 22.69 -4.18 12.15
N GLU A 293 23.96 -4.61 12.21
CA GLU A 293 25.04 -4.00 12.98
C GLU A 293 25.33 -2.53 12.64
N HIS A 294 25.32 -2.12 11.36
CA HIS A 294 25.56 -0.71 11.01
C HIS A 294 24.36 0.18 11.38
N ALA A 295 23.14 -0.35 11.30
CA ALA A 295 21.92 0.30 11.80
C ALA A 295 21.86 0.31 13.34
N ARG A 296 22.45 -0.69 14.02
CA ARG A 296 22.61 -0.73 15.48
C ARG A 296 23.62 0.28 16.00
N GLN A 297 24.73 0.51 15.29
CA GLN A 297 25.82 1.39 15.75
C GLN A 297 25.48 2.89 15.73
N GLN A 298 24.40 3.32 15.08
CA GLN A 298 23.92 4.71 15.16
C GLN A 298 22.94 4.97 16.32
N ARG A 299 22.64 3.99 17.18
CA ARG A 299 21.96 4.22 18.46
C ARG A 299 23.00 4.38 19.56
N ILE A 300 23.20 5.63 19.99
CA ILE A 300 23.61 6.11 21.32
C ILE A 300 24.36 7.42 21.06
N GLU A 301 23.73 8.54 21.40
CA GLU A 301 24.42 9.70 21.97
C GLU A 301 23.41 10.80 22.33
N ALA A 302 23.13 10.93 23.62
CA ALA A 302 23.19 12.19 24.35
C ALA A 302 22.93 11.89 25.83
N GLU A 303 23.81 12.36 26.72
CA GLU A 303 23.42 13.23 27.84
C GLU A 303 24.62 13.53 28.76
N THR A 304 24.82 14.83 29.02
CA THR A 304 25.78 15.37 30.00
C THR A 304 24.99 15.98 31.16
N PRO A 305 25.35 15.76 32.44
CA PRO A 305 24.52 16.13 33.58
C PRO A 305 24.74 17.58 34.02
N ILE A 306 23.65 18.32 34.29
CA ILE A 306 23.71 19.60 35.02
C ILE A 306 22.52 19.75 35.98
N SER A 307 22.83 19.74 37.29
CA SER A 307 22.20 20.39 38.47
C SER A 307 20.66 20.33 38.68
N PRO A 308 20.18 20.49 39.93
CA PRO A 308 18.83 20.11 40.31
C PRO A 308 17.79 21.08 39.74
N LYS A 309 17.27 20.74 38.57
CA LYS A 309 16.06 21.32 37.96
C LYS A 309 14.85 20.46 38.35
N ALA A 310 13.65 20.91 37.99
CA ALA A 310 12.38 20.24 38.23
C ALA A 310 12.43 18.72 37.92
N PRO A 311 11.48 17.88 38.38
CA PRO A 311 11.47 16.48 37.97
C PRO A 311 11.36 16.37 36.43
N SER A 312 12.19 15.52 35.83
CA SER A 312 11.96 15.09 34.44
C SER A 312 10.79 14.11 34.40
N PHE A 313 10.07 14.08 33.28
CA PHE A 313 8.99 13.13 33.06
C PHE A 313 9.32 12.23 31.87
N ASN A 314 9.20 10.93 32.09
CA ASN A 314 9.20 9.91 31.04
C ASN A 314 7.76 9.52 30.78
N LEU A 315 7.29 9.78 29.57
CA LEU A 315 5.97 9.35 29.10
C LEU A 315 6.18 8.19 28.16
N SER A 316 5.37 7.15 28.27
CA SER A 316 5.41 6.01 27.36
C SER A 316 4.01 5.46 27.09
N GLY A 317 3.88 4.65 26.05
CA GLY A 317 2.61 4.01 25.71
C GLY A 317 2.72 3.09 24.51
N ILE A 318 1.58 2.51 24.13
CA ILE A 318 1.42 1.79 22.88
C ILE A 318 0.35 2.51 22.06
N PHE A 319 0.61 2.70 20.77
CA PHE A 319 -0.35 3.25 19.84
C PHE A 319 -0.52 2.35 18.62
N SER A 320 -1.77 2.06 18.30
CA SER A 320 -2.16 1.13 17.25
C SER A 320 -3.22 1.73 16.31
N THR A 321 -3.43 1.12 15.16
CA THR A 321 -4.47 1.46 14.18
C THR A 321 -5.24 0.21 13.82
N LYS A 322 -6.57 0.32 13.70
CA LYS A 322 -7.41 -0.77 13.23
C LYS A 322 -7.61 -0.64 11.72
N TRP A 323 -7.19 -1.63 10.94
CA TRP A 323 -7.16 -1.53 9.49
C TRP A 323 -8.49 -1.96 8.85
N THR A 324 -8.82 -1.34 7.72
CA THR A 324 -10.01 -1.63 6.90
C THR A 324 -9.86 -2.94 6.12
N THR A 325 -8.64 -3.32 5.79
CA THR A 325 -8.34 -4.47 4.91
C THR A 325 -8.46 -5.82 5.59
N ASP A 326 -8.42 -5.86 6.93
CA ASP A 326 -8.49 -7.11 7.71
C ASP A 326 -9.21 -6.95 9.06
N HIS A 327 -9.80 -5.79 9.33
CA HIS A 327 -10.51 -5.43 10.57
C HIS A 327 -9.73 -5.69 11.85
N SER A 328 -8.39 -5.77 11.76
CA SER A 328 -7.51 -6.16 12.85
C SER A 328 -6.62 -4.99 13.29
N LEU A 329 -6.10 -5.10 14.50
CA LEU A 329 -5.20 -4.12 15.09
C LEU A 329 -3.77 -4.33 14.60
N HIS A 330 -3.14 -3.23 14.22
CA HIS A 330 -1.76 -3.13 13.77
C HIS A 330 -1.02 -2.01 14.51
N PRO A 331 0.30 -2.09 14.67
CA PRO A 331 1.07 -0.99 15.24
C PRO A 331 0.95 0.26 14.37
N ALA A 332 0.74 1.43 14.98
CA ALA A 332 0.65 2.71 14.29
C ALA A 332 2.05 3.23 13.91
N TRP A 333 2.86 2.39 13.26
CA TRP A 333 4.26 2.68 12.97
C TRP A 333 4.41 3.95 12.12
N GLY A 334 5.30 4.84 12.55
CA GLY A 334 5.53 6.12 11.87
C GLY A 334 4.57 7.24 12.27
N PHE A 335 3.60 6.99 13.14
CA PHE A 335 2.83 8.04 13.78
C PHE A 335 3.68 8.80 14.80
N LYS A 336 3.37 10.07 14.98
CA LYS A 336 4.01 10.93 15.98
C LYS A 336 3.12 11.02 17.22
N ALA A 337 3.63 10.60 18.38
CA ALA A 337 3.02 10.86 19.68
C ALA A 337 3.55 12.20 20.21
N GLU A 338 2.66 13.11 20.58
CA GLU A 338 2.97 14.45 21.08
C GLU A 338 2.33 14.67 22.44
N ALA A 339 3.12 15.12 23.41
CA ALA A 339 2.66 15.51 24.73
C ALA A 339 2.42 17.02 24.77
N TRP A 340 1.25 17.44 25.24
CA TRP A 340 0.84 18.84 25.36
C TRP A 340 0.37 19.16 26.78
N THR A 341 0.51 20.41 27.21
CA THR A 341 -0.03 20.90 28.50
C THR A 341 -0.76 22.22 28.38
N ASN A 342 -1.72 22.46 29.28
CA ASN A 342 -2.46 23.72 29.42
C ASN A 342 -2.27 24.40 30.79
N GLU A 343 -1.17 24.14 31.52
CA GLU A 343 -0.91 24.77 32.84
C GLU A 343 -0.82 26.31 32.80
N GLY A 344 -0.57 26.91 31.63
CA GLY A 344 -0.50 28.36 31.41
C GLY A 344 -1.74 28.99 30.78
N GLY A 345 -2.87 28.28 30.72
CA GLY A 345 -4.10 28.76 30.05
C GLY A 345 -4.03 28.77 28.51
N SER A 346 -2.94 28.26 27.93
CA SER A 346 -2.83 27.92 26.51
C SER A 346 -2.12 26.57 26.33
N TRP A 347 -2.50 25.83 25.29
CA TRP A 347 -1.87 24.56 24.95
C TRP A 347 -0.46 24.79 24.40
N ARG A 348 0.54 24.16 25.03
CA ARG A 348 1.94 24.12 24.55
C ARG A 348 2.44 22.68 24.48
N MET A 349 3.28 22.38 23.49
CA MET A 349 3.90 21.06 23.35
C MET A 349 5.04 20.92 24.38
N LEU A 350 5.08 19.79 25.07
CA LEU A 350 6.11 19.40 26.03
C LEU A 350 7.24 18.61 25.36
N GLY A 351 6.87 17.75 24.42
CA GLY A 351 7.78 16.84 23.73
C GLY A 351 7.01 15.94 22.76
N TRP A 352 7.75 15.14 22.02
CA TRP A 352 7.18 14.19 21.07
C TRP A 352 8.10 12.98 20.90
N GLY A 353 7.54 11.90 20.37
CA GLY A 353 8.24 10.66 20.05
C GLY A 353 7.56 9.96 18.87
N TRP A 354 8.29 9.06 18.22
CA TRP A 354 7.75 8.24 17.14
C TRP A 354 7.22 6.91 17.68
N VAL A 355 6.09 6.49 17.13
CA VAL A 355 5.58 5.14 17.31
C VAL A 355 6.46 4.17 16.52
N GLN A 356 7.04 3.22 17.23
CA GLN A 356 7.93 2.19 16.70
C GLN A 356 7.15 1.12 15.91
N SER A 357 7.87 0.24 15.22
CA SER A 357 7.28 -0.84 14.42
C SER A 357 6.52 -1.89 15.24
N ASN A 358 6.74 -1.93 16.55
CA ASN A 358 5.97 -2.71 17.54
C ASN A 358 4.89 -1.88 18.26
N GLY A 359 4.59 -0.66 17.79
CA GLY A 359 3.55 0.20 18.36
C GLY A 359 3.95 0.96 19.63
N THR A 360 5.11 0.69 20.24
CA THR A 360 5.52 1.41 21.45
C THR A 360 6.03 2.81 21.11
N TRP A 361 5.96 3.73 22.07
CA TRP A 361 6.56 5.06 21.98
C TRP A 361 7.02 5.54 23.35
N SER A 362 7.96 6.48 23.36
CA SER A 362 8.47 7.13 24.56
C SER A 362 8.77 8.60 24.29
N ILE A 363 8.50 9.47 25.26
CA ILE A 363 8.76 10.91 25.22
C ILE A 363 9.46 11.29 26.53
N TYR A 364 10.64 11.90 26.39
CA TYR A 364 11.32 12.56 27.50
C TYR A 364 10.89 14.03 27.56
N VAL A 365 10.31 14.45 28.68
CA VAL A 365 10.00 15.86 28.94
C VAL A 365 11.07 16.43 29.86
N SER A 366 11.83 17.37 29.29
CA SER A 366 12.93 18.03 29.99
C SER A 366 12.43 18.74 31.26
N PRO A 367 13.20 18.70 32.35
CA PRO A 367 12.89 19.44 33.57
C PRO A 367 12.88 20.97 33.34
N ASP A 368 13.53 21.44 32.27
CA ASP A 368 13.49 22.86 31.85
C ASP A 368 12.14 23.31 31.31
N SER A 369 11.23 22.38 31.03
CA SER A 369 9.87 22.71 30.60
C SER A 369 9.06 23.40 31.69
N GLY A 370 9.48 23.30 32.96
CA GLY A 370 8.75 23.81 34.14
C GLY A 370 7.38 23.14 34.35
N TRP A 371 7.10 22.04 33.65
CA TRP A 371 5.83 21.33 33.72
C TRP A 371 5.72 20.51 34.99
N GLY A 372 4.58 20.62 35.70
CA GLY A 372 4.36 19.98 36.99
C GLY A 372 3.69 18.60 36.94
N GLY A 373 3.51 18.03 35.74
CA GLY A 373 2.80 16.76 35.57
C GLY A 373 1.27 16.89 35.60
N THR A 374 0.70 18.08 35.36
CA THR A 374 -0.75 18.28 35.29
C THR A 374 -1.21 18.75 33.90
N ASN A 375 -2.48 18.54 33.60
CA ASN A 375 -3.11 18.90 32.32
C ASN A 375 -2.40 18.30 31.09
N LEU A 376 -1.97 17.04 31.18
CA LEU A 376 -1.38 16.34 30.03
C LEU A 376 -2.46 16.04 28.99
N ARG A 377 -2.14 16.26 27.72
CA ARG A 377 -2.87 15.72 26.58
C ARG A 377 -1.90 15.01 25.66
N MET A 378 -2.26 13.79 25.27
CA MET A 378 -1.56 13.08 24.21
C MET A 378 -2.27 13.31 22.87
N LEU A 379 -1.51 13.69 21.86
CA LEU A 379 -1.96 13.74 20.46
C LEU A 379 -1.15 12.74 19.64
N TYR A 380 -1.82 11.97 18.79
CA TYR A 380 -1.21 11.06 17.83
C TYR A 380 -1.45 11.61 16.43
N ARG A 381 -0.40 11.81 15.64
CA ARG A 381 -0.49 12.43 14.31
C ARG A 381 0.04 11.51 13.22
N SER A 382 -0.67 11.45 12.10
CA SER A 382 -0.34 10.58 10.96
C SER A 382 0.66 11.19 9.97
N TYR A 383 1.27 12.32 10.28
CA TYR A 383 2.20 13.01 9.37
C TYR A 383 3.58 13.19 9.98
N ASN A 384 4.56 13.32 9.10
CA ASN A 384 5.96 13.56 9.43
C ASN A 384 6.62 14.43 8.35
N GLN A 385 7.96 14.45 8.31
CA GLN A 385 8.70 15.27 7.35
C GLN A 385 8.74 14.68 5.94
N TYR A 386 8.43 13.39 5.78
CA TYR A 386 8.38 12.72 4.48
C TYR A 386 6.98 12.78 3.86
N TYR A 387 5.92 12.50 4.63
CA TYR A 387 4.54 12.50 4.14
C TYR A 387 3.57 13.16 5.12
N ALA A 388 2.50 13.74 4.58
CA ALA A 388 1.41 14.37 5.31
C ALA A 388 0.06 13.98 4.70
N PRO A 389 -0.61 12.93 5.22
CA PRO A 389 -1.94 12.55 4.81
C PRO A 389 -2.92 13.63 5.31
N GLN A 390 -3.74 14.13 4.39
CA GLN A 390 -4.63 15.26 4.63
C GLN A 390 -5.90 15.17 3.78
N ASP A 391 -6.97 15.79 4.27
CA ASP A 391 -8.22 15.90 3.52
C ASP A 391 -8.11 16.95 2.39
N ARG A 392 -9.24 17.18 1.69
CA ARG A 392 -9.35 18.17 0.61
C ARG A 392 -8.94 19.58 1.02
N ASP A 393 -9.22 19.94 2.27
CA ASP A 393 -9.00 21.29 2.80
C ASP A 393 -7.58 21.43 3.39
N GLY A 394 -6.77 20.37 3.34
CA GLY A 394 -5.40 20.34 3.85
C GLY A 394 -5.31 20.05 5.35
N HIS A 395 -6.41 19.62 5.98
CA HIS A 395 -6.37 19.21 7.39
C HIS A 395 -5.71 17.84 7.51
N THR A 396 -4.73 17.74 8.41
CA THR A 396 -4.05 16.47 8.69
C THR A 396 -4.81 15.65 9.73
N TYR A 397 -4.67 14.32 9.66
CA TYR A 397 -5.32 13.42 10.59
C TYR A 397 -4.60 13.36 11.95
N SER A 398 -5.38 13.56 13.01
CA SER A 398 -4.91 13.48 14.39
C SER A 398 -5.93 12.79 15.29
N TRP A 399 -5.42 12.15 16.34
CA TRP A 399 -6.20 11.53 17.41
C TRP A 399 -5.76 12.04 18.76
N LYS A 400 -6.72 12.16 19.68
CA LYS A 400 -6.51 12.69 21.01
C LYS A 400 -6.77 11.63 22.07
N GLY A 401 -5.76 11.44 22.92
CA GLY A 401 -5.83 10.72 24.19
C GLY A 401 -6.67 11.45 25.25
N PRO A 402 -7.11 10.75 26.30
CA PRO A 402 -7.78 11.39 27.44
C PRO A 402 -6.88 12.45 28.09
N ASP A 403 -7.47 13.56 28.53
CA ASP A 403 -6.74 14.57 29.30
C ASP A 403 -6.42 14.02 30.70
N ARG A 404 -5.17 14.10 31.14
CA ARG A 404 -4.71 13.61 32.46
C ARG A 404 -4.36 14.74 33.40
N ALA A 405 -4.62 14.52 34.69
CA ALA A 405 -4.17 15.38 35.77
C ALA A 405 -3.28 14.58 36.73
N SER A 406 -2.23 15.22 37.23
CA SER A 406 -1.37 14.70 38.30
C SER A 406 -0.77 13.32 37.99
N ILE A 407 -0.04 13.23 36.88
CA ILE A 407 0.66 12.01 36.49
C ILE A 407 1.96 11.81 37.29
N ALA A 408 2.46 10.57 37.34
CA ALA A 408 3.79 10.27 37.87
C ALA A 408 4.91 10.71 36.92
N THR A 409 6.15 10.80 37.43
CA THR A 409 7.34 11.12 36.62
C THR A 409 7.69 10.01 35.62
N ASP A 410 7.24 8.78 35.85
CA ASP A 410 7.30 7.67 34.90
C ASP A 410 5.87 7.24 34.60
N HIS A 411 5.26 7.89 33.61
CA HIS A 411 3.84 7.74 33.27
C HIS A 411 3.68 6.87 32.04
N TYR A 412 2.98 5.75 32.21
CA TYR A 412 2.53 4.90 31.12
C TYR A 412 1.09 5.29 30.75
N GLU A 413 0.90 5.77 29.54
CA GLU A 413 -0.39 6.27 29.05
C GLU A 413 -1.39 5.14 28.81
N GLY A 414 -0.92 3.90 28.60
CA GLY A 414 -1.74 2.75 28.21
C GLY A 414 -1.56 2.36 26.75
N HIS A 415 -2.36 1.37 26.33
CA HIS A 415 -2.49 0.96 24.93
C HIS A 415 -3.73 1.60 24.31
N TRP A 416 -3.48 2.60 23.45
CA TRP A 416 -4.53 3.31 22.72
C TRP A 416 -4.51 2.93 21.25
N PHE A 417 -5.66 3.06 20.59
CA PHE A 417 -5.71 2.90 19.15
C PHE A 417 -6.64 3.89 18.45
N ALA A 418 -6.34 4.11 17.18
CA ALA A 418 -7.19 4.83 16.24
C ALA A 418 -8.02 3.83 15.43
N ASP A 419 -9.34 4.01 15.41
CA ASP A 419 -10.20 3.30 14.46
C ASP A 419 -10.06 3.92 13.06
N THR A 420 -9.26 3.27 12.21
CA THR A 420 -9.09 3.60 10.78
C THR A 420 -9.81 2.59 9.89
N ASP A 421 -10.69 1.73 10.45
CA ASP A 421 -11.51 0.73 9.74
C ASP A 421 -12.85 1.33 9.28
N GLY A 422 -13.09 2.62 9.57
CA GLY A 422 -14.32 3.32 9.21
C GLY A 422 -14.20 4.83 9.24
N GLY A 423 -15.26 5.52 8.83
CA GLY A 423 -15.36 6.97 8.97
C GLY A 423 -14.42 7.76 8.05
N ALA A 424 -14.29 9.07 8.29
CA ALA A 424 -13.41 9.96 7.52
C ALA A 424 -11.92 9.56 7.57
N TYR A 425 -11.55 8.67 8.51
CA TYR A 425 -10.20 8.19 8.75
C TYR A 425 -9.95 6.79 8.15
N ASN A 426 -10.92 6.25 7.40
CA ASN A 426 -10.84 4.92 6.79
C ASN A 426 -9.58 4.79 5.95
N GLY A 427 -8.73 3.79 6.21
CA GLY A 427 -7.52 3.51 5.42
C GLY A 427 -6.29 4.36 5.74
N VAL A 428 -6.38 5.33 6.66
CA VAL A 428 -5.23 6.19 7.01
C VAL A 428 -4.11 5.39 7.66
N GLY A 429 -4.41 4.38 8.47
CA GLY A 429 -3.41 3.51 9.10
C GLY A 429 -2.57 2.76 8.06
N GLU A 430 -3.23 2.15 7.07
CA GLU A 430 -2.59 1.44 5.96
C GLU A 430 -1.72 2.36 5.10
N LEU A 431 -2.24 3.54 4.74
CA LEU A 431 -1.54 4.54 3.95
C LEU A 431 -0.25 4.98 4.64
N VAL A 432 -0.34 5.29 5.93
CA VAL A 432 0.81 5.72 6.75
C VAL A 432 1.85 4.61 6.84
N ASP A 433 1.43 3.38 7.11
CA ASP A 433 2.35 2.25 7.22
C ASP A 433 3.05 1.97 5.88
N ALA A 434 2.36 2.10 4.73
CA ALA A 434 2.97 1.97 3.41
C ALA A 434 4.03 3.04 3.15
N ALA A 435 3.71 4.31 3.42
CA ALA A 435 4.65 5.42 3.27
C ALA A 435 5.86 5.29 4.22
N MET A 436 5.63 4.88 5.47
CA MET A 436 6.68 4.65 6.45
C MET A 436 7.59 3.47 6.07
N THR A 437 7.01 2.38 5.56
CA THR A 437 7.76 1.23 5.04
C THR A 437 8.70 1.66 3.91
N MET A 438 8.18 2.45 2.97
CA MET A 438 8.97 2.97 1.88
C MET A 438 10.14 3.83 2.37
N TRP A 439 9.89 4.75 3.30
CA TRP A 439 10.93 5.59 3.86
C TRP A 439 12.02 4.78 4.57
N SER A 440 11.62 3.87 5.45
CA SER A 440 12.54 2.99 6.19
C SER A 440 13.45 2.21 5.24
N ARG A 441 12.87 1.54 4.24
CA ARG A 441 13.60 0.75 3.27
C ARG A 441 14.56 1.59 2.43
N LEU A 442 14.11 2.72 1.89
CA LEU A 442 14.97 3.62 1.11
C LEU A 442 16.13 4.14 1.95
N TYR A 443 15.87 4.51 3.21
CA TYR A 443 16.90 5.04 4.10
C TYR A 443 17.94 3.97 4.49
N TRP A 444 17.49 2.84 5.01
CA TRP A 444 18.38 1.82 5.60
C TRP A 444 18.96 0.84 4.58
N SER A 445 18.17 0.41 3.61
CA SER A 445 18.61 -0.54 2.58
C SER A 445 18.99 0.16 1.27
N GLY A 446 18.30 1.25 0.96
CA GLY A 446 18.49 2.01 -0.27
C GLY A 446 19.67 2.97 -0.20
N GLY A 447 20.06 3.43 1.00
CA GLY A 447 21.01 4.54 1.15
C GLY A 447 20.50 5.80 0.44
N ILE A 448 19.19 6.05 0.53
CA ILE A 448 18.49 7.16 -0.12
C ILE A 448 17.61 7.82 0.92
N ASN A 449 17.80 9.12 1.12
CA ASN A 449 16.89 9.93 1.92
C ASN A 449 15.77 10.48 1.02
N PRO A 450 14.51 10.04 1.16
CA PRO A 450 13.43 10.49 0.29
C PRO A 450 12.78 11.81 0.78
N VAL A 451 13.19 12.36 1.92
CA VAL A 451 12.58 13.56 2.51
C VAL A 451 12.77 14.78 1.59
N PRO A 452 11.69 15.47 1.15
CA PRO A 452 11.79 16.64 0.29
C PRO A 452 12.30 17.90 1.01
N SER A 453 12.90 18.84 0.26
CA SER A 453 13.42 20.12 0.80
C SER A 453 12.34 21.13 1.21
N GLY A 454 11.15 21.04 0.62
CA GLY A 454 10.05 22.01 0.77
C GLY A 454 9.00 21.67 1.85
N GLY A 455 9.28 20.69 2.70
CA GLY A 455 8.28 20.09 3.60
C GLY A 455 7.63 18.85 2.98
N ALA A 456 6.93 18.09 3.82
CA ALA A 456 6.42 16.76 3.50
C ALA A 456 5.55 16.71 2.23
N TYR A 457 5.59 15.56 1.55
CA TYR A 457 4.65 15.29 0.46
C TYR A 457 3.22 15.31 0.99
N LYS A 458 2.34 16.03 0.30
CA LYS A 458 0.92 16.15 0.69
C LYS A 458 0.16 15.00 0.07
N LEU A 459 -0.38 14.12 0.91
CA LEU A 459 -1.16 12.97 0.48
C LEU A 459 -2.63 13.33 0.69
N TYR A 460 -3.27 13.87 -0.34
CA TYR A 460 -4.69 14.16 -0.36
C TYR A 460 -5.47 12.85 -0.41
N TYR A 461 -5.90 12.43 0.77
CA TYR A 461 -6.61 11.20 0.98
C TYR A 461 -7.77 11.47 1.93
N PRO A 462 -8.98 10.96 1.66
CA PRO A 462 -9.34 10.30 0.42
C PRO A 462 -9.67 11.31 -0.70
N ASN A 463 -9.12 11.10 -1.90
CA ASN A 463 -9.41 11.92 -3.07
C ASN A 463 -10.84 11.65 -3.60
N THR A 464 -11.62 12.71 -3.70
CA THR A 464 -12.99 12.72 -4.29
C THR A 464 -13.16 13.72 -5.41
N TRP A 465 -12.12 14.49 -5.75
CA TRP A 465 -12.29 15.69 -6.56
C TRP A 465 -11.26 15.81 -7.67
N GLU A 466 -10.01 15.39 -7.44
CA GLU A 466 -8.95 15.51 -8.42
C GLU A 466 -9.06 14.36 -9.40
N ASN A 467 -9.22 14.66 -10.68
CA ASN A 467 -9.43 13.68 -11.72
C ASN A 467 -8.16 13.31 -12.47
N CYS A 468 -7.03 13.95 -12.18
CA CYS A 468 -5.72 13.62 -12.77
C CYS A 468 -5.74 13.64 -14.31
N SER A 469 -6.54 14.54 -14.92
CA SER A 469 -6.83 14.62 -16.37
C SER A 469 -7.87 13.61 -16.92
N GLY A 470 -8.48 12.78 -16.09
CA GLY A 470 -9.56 11.86 -16.44
C GLY A 470 -10.97 12.45 -16.28
N THR A 471 -12.01 11.60 -16.38
CA THR A 471 -13.42 12.01 -16.21
C THR A 471 -13.96 11.80 -14.80
N SER A 472 -13.20 11.11 -13.96
CA SER A 472 -13.57 10.71 -12.59
C SER A 472 -12.35 10.89 -11.67
N PRO A 473 -12.55 11.02 -10.34
CA PRO A 473 -11.44 11.09 -9.40
C PRO A 473 -10.51 9.89 -9.55
N TRP A 474 -9.19 10.13 -9.57
CA TRP A 474 -8.18 9.10 -9.76
C TRP A 474 -6.97 9.34 -8.85
N SER A 475 -6.11 8.34 -8.70
CA SER A 475 -4.84 8.53 -7.98
C SER A 475 -3.76 9.05 -8.92
N CYS A 476 -3.00 10.05 -8.46
CA CYS A 476 -1.83 10.52 -9.20
C CYS A 476 -0.92 11.39 -8.33
N ALA A 477 0.28 11.64 -8.84
CA ALA A 477 1.29 12.51 -8.26
C ALA A 477 1.63 13.69 -9.20
N ASN A 478 1.64 14.92 -8.70
CA ASN A 478 2.16 16.08 -9.45
C ASN A 478 3.65 16.34 -9.18
N ILE A 479 4.25 17.31 -9.89
CA ILE A 479 5.65 17.72 -9.69
C ILE A 479 5.92 18.47 -8.38
N ASP A 480 4.87 18.98 -7.72
CA ASP A 480 4.98 19.88 -6.59
C ASP A 480 4.89 19.19 -5.24
N GLY A 481 4.93 17.85 -5.24
CA GLY A 481 4.88 17.06 -4.02
C GLY A 481 3.47 16.78 -3.52
N GLU A 482 2.47 16.92 -4.38
CA GLU A 482 1.09 16.57 -4.07
C GLU A 482 0.74 15.24 -4.71
N ILE A 483 0.10 14.39 -3.91
CA ILE A 483 -0.37 13.07 -4.29
C ILE A 483 -1.85 13.00 -3.94
N TRP A 484 -2.68 12.62 -4.88
CA TRP A 484 -4.09 12.32 -4.64
C TRP A 484 -4.28 10.82 -4.65
N LEU A 485 -5.00 10.30 -3.67
CA LEU A 485 -5.26 8.86 -3.54
C LEU A 485 -6.75 8.63 -3.36
N ILE A 486 -7.39 7.93 -4.30
CA ILE A 486 -8.78 7.47 -4.09
C ILE A 486 -8.81 6.44 -2.95
N PRO A 487 -9.97 6.24 -2.26
CA PRO A 487 -10.09 5.33 -1.12
C PRO A 487 -9.44 3.96 -1.34
N ASP A 488 -9.74 3.31 -2.47
CA ASP A 488 -9.24 1.98 -2.77
C ASP A 488 -7.71 1.94 -2.95
N HIS A 489 -7.13 2.99 -3.53
CA HIS A 489 -5.69 3.08 -3.74
C HIS A 489 -4.92 3.42 -2.47
N GLY A 490 -5.48 4.24 -1.57
CA GLY A 490 -4.80 4.59 -0.31
C GLY A 490 -4.65 3.42 0.66
N THR A 491 -5.46 2.38 0.53
CA THR A 491 -5.34 1.13 1.33
C THR A 491 -4.40 0.10 0.71
N GLN A 492 -3.98 0.31 -0.55
CA GLN A 492 -3.08 -0.59 -1.26
C GLN A 492 -1.65 -0.07 -1.14
N ALA A 493 -0.82 -0.78 -0.37
CA ALA A 493 0.55 -0.36 -0.12
C ALA A 493 1.32 -0.13 -1.43
N ARG A 494 1.11 -0.99 -2.43
CA ARG A 494 1.70 -0.86 -3.77
C ARG A 494 1.41 0.49 -4.44
N VAL A 495 0.18 1.02 -4.35
CA VAL A 495 -0.20 2.25 -5.06
C VAL A 495 0.34 3.46 -4.32
N VAL A 496 0.24 3.47 -3.00
CA VAL A 496 0.85 4.52 -2.17
C VAL A 496 2.34 4.64 -2.48
N THR A 497 3.06 3.51 -2.57
CA THR A 497 4.49 3.52 -2.91
C THR A 497 4.78 3.87 -4.36
N HIS A 498 3.91 3.49 -5.31
CA HIS A 498 4.03 3.89 -6.71
C HIS A 498 3.96 5.42 -6.84
N GLU A 499 2.96 6.06 -6.22
CA GLU A 499 2.83 7.53 -6.29
C GLU A 499 3.97 8.26 -5.56
N LEU A 500 4.46 7.71 -4.44
CA LEU A 500 5.65 8.24 -3.76
C LEU A 500 6.93 8.04 -4.59
N ALA A 501 7.02 7.00 -5.42
CA ALA A 501 8.16 6.80 -6.31
C ALA A 501 8.22 7.86 -7.42
N HIS A 502 7.08 8.34 -7.91
CA HIS A 502 7.02 9.53 -8.75
C HIS A 502 7.62 10.77 -8.06
N GLN A 503 7.44 10.89 -6.74
CA GLN A 503 8.04 11.98 -5.99
C GLN A 503 9.55 11.84 -5.78
N LEU A 504 10.10 10.62 -5.78
CA LEU A 504 11.55 10.41 -5.83
C LEU A 504 12.15 10.94 -7.13
N ASN A 505 11.52 10.64 -8.27
CA ASN A 505 11.90 11.23 -9.56
C ASN A 505 11.91 12.76 -9.45
N ASN A 506 10.82 13.35 -8.96
CA ASN A 506 10.71 14.80 -8.83
C ASN A 506 11.79 15.40 -7.90
N LYS A 507 12.12 14.73 -6.79
CA LYS A 507 13.17 15.17 -5.87
C LYS A 507 14.54 15.17 -6.56
N PHE A 508 14.97 14.02 -7.06
CA PHE A 508 16.36 13.85 -7.52
C PHE A 508 16.60 14.37 -8.93
N TRP A 509 15.55 14.51 -9.75
CA TRP A 509 15.65 15.10 -11.08
C TRP A 509 15.32 16.59 -11.08
N ASN A 510 15.20 17.22 -9.90
CA ASN A 510 14.88 18.65 -9.75
C ASN A 510 13.61 19.04 -10.51
N LYS A 511 12.56 18.21 -10.39
CA LYS A 511 11.25 18.36 -11.04
C LYS A 511 11.28 18.33 -12.58
N LYS A 512 12.41 17.94 -13.19
CA LYS A 512 12.53 17.78 -14.65
C LYS A 512 11.95 16.43 -15.07
N ARG A 513 11.40 16.40 -16.28
CA ARG A 513 10.74 15.22 -16.82
C ARG A 513 11.28 14.87 -18.21
N PRO A 514 11.35 13.57 -18.56
CA PRO A 514 11.67 13.17 -19.91
C PRO A 514 10.53 13.50 -20.87
N ALA A 515 10.82 13.55 -22.17
CA ALA A 515 9.82 13.76 -23.21
C ALA A 515 8.71 12.70 -23.15
N GLY A 516 7.45 13.14 -23.29
CA GLY A 516 6.29 12.25 -23.37
C GLY A 516 5.89 11.56 -22.07
N SER A 517 6.38 12.04 -20.92
CA SER A 517 6.32 11.37 -19.60
C SER A 517 5.05 11.55 -18.77
N GLY A 518 3.99 12.12 -19.33
CA GLY A 518 2.71 12.31 -18.64
C GLY A 518 1.54 11.95 -19.53
N GLY A 519 0.35 11.84 -18.93
CA GLY A 519 -0.92 11.42 -19.56
C GLY A 519 -1.33 10.00 -19.16
N SER A 520 -2.53 9.56 -19.56
CA SER A 520 -3.07 8.25 -19.22
C SER A 520 -2.20 7.09 -19.70
N HIS A 521 -2.18 6.01 -18.93
CA HIS A 521 -1.44 4.77 -19.19
C HIS A 521 -2.17 3.55 -18.59
N SER A 522 -1.69 2.36 -18.93
CA SER A 522 -2.17 1.05 -18.54
C SER A 522 -0.97 0.10 -18.45
N LEU A 523 -1.03 -0.83 -17.50
CA LEU A 523 0.03 -1.83 -17.30
C LEU A 523 0.23 -2.71 -18.54
N ASP A 524 -0.82 -2.88 -19.34
CA ASP A 524 -0.83 -3.67 -20.57
C ASP A 524 -0.63 -2.83 -21.85
N GLY A 525 -0.30 -1.53 -21.75
CA GLY A 525 -0.20 -0.64 -22.90
C GLY A 525 1.21 -0.53 -23.51
N CYS A 526 1.29 -0.22 -24.81
CA CYS A 526 2.55 0.10 -25.49
C CYS A 526 2.62 1.57 -25.88
N TYR A 527 3.76 2.20 -25.63
CA TYR A 527 3.93 3.65 -25.72
C TYR A 527 5.12 4.07 -26.60
N PRO A 528 5.16 3.68 -27.89
CA PRO A 528 6.31 3.93 -28.77
C PRO A 528 6.65 5.41 -28.98
N THR A 529 5.71 6.32 -28.74
CA THR A 529 5.90 7.77 -28.85
C THR A 529 6.02 8.48 -27.49
N ARG A 530 5.91 7.74 -26.38
CA ARG A 530 5.89 8.24 -25.00
C ARG A 530 6.84 7.44 -24.11
N LEU A 531 8.05 7.17 -24.60
CA LEU A 531 9.04 6.32 -23.92
C LEU A 531 9.45 6.87 -22.53
N GLY A 532 9.47 8.19 -22.35
CA GLY A 532 9.71 8.79 -21.04
C GLY A 532 8.62 8.48 -20.01
N MET A 533 7.41 8.12 -20.44
CA MET A 533 6.35 7.66 -19.54
C MET A 533 6.61 6.22 -19.12
N ALA A 534 6.87 5.31 -20.07
CA ALA A 534 7.23 3.93 -19.75
C ALA A 534 8.41 3.86 -18.77
N LEU A 535 9.40 4.75 -18.91
CA LEU A 535 10.50 4.91 -17.96
C LEU A 535 10.03 5.27 -16.53
N ARG A 536 9.25 6.34 -16.39
CA ARG A 536 8.83 6.85 -15.07
C ARG A 536 7.83 5.93 -14.39
N GLU A 537 6.83 5.46 -15.13
CA GLU A 537 5.83 4.52 -14.62
C GLU A 537 6.46 3.17 -14.31
N GLY A 538 7.41 2.70 -15.13
CA GLY A 538 8.12 1.45 -14.88
C GLY A 538 8.98 1.51 -13.61
N PHE A 539 9.67 2.62 -13.36
CA PHE A 539 10.33 2.83 -12.08
C PHE A 539 9.32 2.85 -10.91
N ALA A 540 8.20 3.56 -11.06
CA ALA A 540 7.16 3.61 -10.04
C ALA A 540 6.49 2.26 -9.78
N ASN A 541 6.43 1.38 -10.78
CA ASN A 541 5.93 0.00 -10.69
C ASN A 541 6.98 -0.96 -10.10
N PHE A 542 8.28 -0.71 -10.30
CA PHE A 542 9.35 -1.50 -9.68
C PHE A 542 9.43 -1.30 -8.16
N LEU A 543 9.31 -0.04 -7.69
CA LEU A 543 9.49 0.30 -6.28
C LEU A 543 8.60 -0.51 -5.31
N PRO A 544 7.29 -0.67 -5.55
CA PRO A 544 6.42 -1.53 -4.74
C PRO A 544 6.95 -2.95 -4.55
N GLY A 545 7.49 -3.57 -5.61
CA GLY A 545 8.12 -4.88 -5.56
C GLY A 545 9.34 -4.87 -4.65
N TRP A 546 10.25 -3.91 -4.88
CA TRP A 546 11.47 -3.76 -4.07
C TRP A 546 11.19 -3.51 -2.59
N ILE A 547 10.12 -2.76 -2.26
CA ILE A 547 9.71 -2.46 -0.88
C ILE A 547 8.96 -3.62 -0.22
N GLY A 548 8.07 -4.29 -0.96
CA GLY A 548 7.20 -5.35 -0.44
C GLY A 548 7.92 -6.68 -0.24
N TYR A 549 8.86 -7.00 -1.13
CA TYR A 549 9.57 -8.27 -1.16
C TYR A 549 11.03 -8.04 -0.77
N GLN A 550 11.42 -8.52 0.41
CA GLN A 550 12.73 -8.22 1.03
C GLN A 550 13.84 -9.10 0.50
N ALA A 551 13.50 -10.33 0.14
CA ALA A 551 14.41 -11.18 -0.58
C ALA A 551 14.64 -10.56 -1.96
N ARG A 552 15.90 -10.59 -2.40
CA ARG A 552 16.21 -10.33 -3.81
C ARG A 552 15.47 -11.37 -4.66
N ASN A 553 15.63 -12.65 -4.31
CA ASN A 553 14.94 -13.76 -4.96
C ASN A 553 13.47 -13.85 -4.55
N VAL A 554 12.56 -13.67 -5.52
CA VAL A 554 11.15 -13.99 -5.37
C VAL A 554 10.79 -15.00 -6.46
N ALA A 555 10.21 -16.14 -6.10
CA ALA A 555 9.80 -17.12 -7.12
C ALA A 555 8.68 -16.56 -8.01
N ASP A 556 8.59 -17.00 -9.27
CA ASP A 556 7.49 -16.68 -10.20
C ASP A 556 6.12 -16.74 -9.53
N GLY A 557 5.30 -15.70 -9.77
CA GLY A 557 3.99 -15.51 -9.15
C GLY A 557 4.05 -15.15 -7.65
N GLY A 558 5.24 -15.06 -7.07
CA GLY A 558 5.48 -14.71 -5.67
C GLY A 558 5.04 -13.29 -5.32
N PHE A 559 4.81 -12.45 -6.34
CA PHE A 559 4.28 -11.09 -6.19
C PHE A 559 2.77 -11.01 -5.96
N ALA A 560 2.04 -12.13 -5.86
CA ALA A 560 0.58 -12.12 -5.71
C ALA A 560 0.10 -11.96 -4.25
N GLY A 561 1.00 -11.81 -3.28
CA GLY A 561 0.71 -12.01 -1.85
C GLY A 561 0.45 -10.74 -1.04
N GLY A 562 -0.66 -10.72 -0.30
CA GLY A 562 -0.93 -9.72 0.73
C GLY A 562 -1.09 -8.29 0.19
N ARG A 563 -0.95 -7.30 1.06
CA ARG A 563 -1.14 -5.87 0.69
C ARG A 563 -0.08 -5.30 -0.26
N TRP A 564 1.04 -5.99 -0.38
CA TRP A 564 2.13 -5.68 -1.31
C TRP A 564 2.01 -6.47 -2.62
N GLY A 565 0.90 -7.20 -2.79
CA GLY A 565 0.59 -7.91 -4.02
C GLY A 565 0.63 -6.95 -5.22
N LEU A 566 1.36 -7.33 -6.27
CA LEU A 566 1.37 -6.65 -7.55
C LEU A 566 0.30 -7.30 -8.45
N SER A 567 -0.33 -6.51 -9.33
CA SER A 567 -1.24 -7.03 -10.37
C SER A 567 -0.52 -7.68 -11.54
N TYR A 568 0.81 -7.62 -11.54
CA TYR A 568 1.70 -8.19 -12.51
C TYR A 568 2.80 -8.92 -11.76
N ASP A 569 3.46 -9.84 -12.46
CA ASP A 569 4.63 -10.52 -11.92
C ASP A 569 5.87 -9.84 -12.50
N LEU A 570 6.77 -9.37 -11.62
CA LEU A 570 7.99 -8.71 -12.04
C LEU A 570 8.96 -9.68 -12.71
N GLU A 571 8.87 -10.99 -12.45
CA GLU A 571 9.73 -12.02 -13.07
C GLU A 571 9.19 -12.45 -14.43
N SER A 572 7.87 -12.35 -14.62
CA SER A 572 7.19 -12.99 -15.74
C SER A 572 7.00 -12.05 -16.93
N ARG A 573 7.64 -12.40 -18.05
CA ARG A 573 7.39 -11.77 -19.37
C ARG A 573 6.02 -12.16 -19.97
N ILE A 574 5.31 -13.10 -19.36
CA ILE A 574 4.16 -13.77 -19.99
C ILE A 574 2.89 -12.88 -19.96
N SER A 575 2.94 -11.73 -19.28
CA SER A 575 1.81 -10.79 -19.26
C SER A 575 1.89 -9.79 -20.42
N PRO A 576 0.85 -9.65 -21.27
CA PRO A 576 0.76 -8.67 -22.35
C PRO A 576 1.06 -7.26 -21.86
N PRO A 577 1.60 -6.41 -22.76
CA PRO A 577 1.38 -6.43 -24.21
C PRO A 577 2.49 -7.03 -25.06
N THR A 578 2.15 -7.45 -26.28
CA THR A 578 3.12 -7.64 -27.36
C THR A 578 3.58 -6.29 -27.90
N CYS A 579 4.41 -5.56 -27.13
CA CYS A 579 5.06 -4.36 -27.68
C CYS A 579 6.08 -4.73 -28.74
N SER A 580 6.39 -3.76 -29.61
CA SER A 580 7.48 -3.96 -30.57
C SER A 580 8.83 -3.98 -29.86
N ASN A 581 8.93 -3.27 -28.74
CA ASN A 581 10.08 -3.28 -27.85
C ASN A 581 9.62 -3.14 -26.39
N GLY A 582 10.31 -3.80 -25.45
CA GLY A 582 9.92 -3.78 -24.05
C GLY A 582 10.02 -2.44 -23.33
N TYR A 583 10.95 -1.58 -23.74
CA TYR A 583 11.05 -0.22 -23.21
C TYR A 583 9.86 0.69 -23.58
N GLU A 584 8.89 0.18 -24.36
CA GLU A 584 7.63 0.84 -24.66
C GLU A 584 6.54 0.55 -23.61
N ASN A 585 6.75 -0.41 -22.70
CA ASN A 585 5.79 -0.81 -21.68
C ASN A 585 6.34 -0.61 -20.27
N GLU A 586 5.52 -0.06 -19.37
CA GLU A 586 5.93 0.23 -18.00
C GLU A 586 6.21 -1.01 -17.15
N VAL A 587 5.49 -2.11 -17.34
CA VAL A 587 5.72 -3.37 -16.60
C VAL A 587 7.04 -4.00 -17.03
N TRP A 588 7.36 -4.00 -18.33
CA TRP A 588 8.63 -4.56 -18.82
C TRP A 588 9.83 -3.69 -18.42
N VAL A 589 9.66 -2.37 -18.36
CA VAL A 589 10.66 -1.48 -17.75
C VAL A 589 10.82 -1.77 -16.25
N ALA A 590 9.72 -1.99 -15.51
CA ALA A 590 9.77 -2.35 -14.10
C ALA A 590 10.52 -3.67 -13.87
N ARG A 591 10.28 -4.67 -14.74
CA ARG A 591 11.03 -5.93 -14.79
C ARG A 591 12.51 -5.70 -15.05
N THR A 592 12.88 -4.84 -16.00
CA THR A 592 14.30 -4.53 -16.23
C THR A 592 14.97 -3.98 -14.96
N PHE A 593 14.29 -3.11 -14.19
CA PHE A 593 14.82 -2.68 -12.89
C PHE A 593 14.88 -3.82 -11.87
N TRP A 594 13.92 -4.74 -11.89
CA TRP A 594 13.89 -5.90 -11.03
C TRP A 594 15.03 -6.89 -11.35
N ASP A 595 15.25 -7.22 -12.61
CA ASP A 595 16.34 -8.12 -13.05
C ASP A 595 17.72 -7.51 -12.76
N LEU A 596 17.85 -6.18 -12.84
CA LEU A 596 19.06 -5.48 -12.38
C LEU A 596 19.27 -5.58 -10.86
N HIS A 597 18.22 -5.86 -10.09
CA HIS A 597 18.23 -5.96 -8.63
C HIS A 597 18.38 -7.41 -8.13
N ASP A 598 17.71 -8.35 -8.78
CA ASP A 598 17.62 -9.75 -8.39
C ASP A 598 18.86 -10.58 -8.82
N ILE A 599 18.93 -11.81 -8.34
CA ILE A 599 19.99 -12.80 -8.44
C ILE A 599 19.41 -14.19 -8.79
N HIS A 600 18.12 -14.29 -9.17
CA HIS A 600 17.47 -15.55 -9.50
C HIS A 600 17.70 -15.95 -10.95
N ALA A 601 18.24 -17.15 -11.18
CA ALA A 601 18.55 -17.69 -12.49
C ALA A 601 17.31 -18.33 -13.16
N ASP A 602 16.52 -17.53 -13.88
CA ASP A 602 15.51 -18.05 -14.82
C ASP A 602 16.02 -17.99 -16.28
N GLY A 603 17.19 -17.38 -16.53
CA GLY A 603 17.80 -17.38 -17.87
C GLY A 603 19.32 -17.18 -17.97
N ASP A 604 19.95 -16.36 -17.11
CA ASP A 604 21.41 -16.33 -16.79
C ASP A 604 21.71 -15.12 -15.87
N ASP A 605 21.05 -15.07 -14.71
CA ASP A 605 21.01 -13.90 -13.84
C ASP A 605 22.14 -13.86 -12.82
N ILE A 606 23.27 -13.21 -13.15
CA ILE A 606 24.23 -12.87 -12.10
C ILE A 606 24.84 -11.49 -12.31
N LEU A 607 24.08 -10.45 -11.98
CA LEU A 607 24.63 -9.14 -11.60
C LEU A 607 24.47 -8.92 -10.09
N HIS A 608 25.56 -8.64 -9.37
CA HIS A 608 25.53 -8.56 -7.91
C HIS A 608 25.81 -7.14 -7.41
N PHE A 609 24.85 -6.22 -7.41
CA PHE A 609 25.10 -4.98 -6.68
C PHE A 609 25.36 -5.26 -5.19
N VAL A 610 26.58 -4.96 -4.74
CA VAL A 610 27.00 -5.10 -3.34
C VAL A 610 26.05 -4.30 -2.44
N HIS A 611 25.62 -3.13 -2.91
CA HIS A 611 24.64 -2.29 -2.23
C HIS A 611 23.21 -2.59 -2.70
N MET A 612 22.29 -2.85 -1.76
CA MET A 612 20.89 -3.22 -2.07
C MET A 612 20.11 -2.10 -2.79
N GLY A 613 20.45 -0.84 -2.53
CA GLY A 613 19.89 0.33 -3.20
C GLY A 613 20.53 0.73 -4.53
N ALA A 614 21.49 -0.03 -5.07
CA ALA A 614 22.30 0.44 -6.21
C ALA A 614 21.47 0.73 -7.47
N VAL A 615 20.52 -0.13 -7.82
CA VAL A 615 19.62 0.07 -8.98
C VAL A 615 18.92 1.42 -8.87
N ILE A 616 18.25 1.65 -7.74
CA ILE A 616 17.52 2.89 -7.47
C ILE A 616 18.47 4.09 -7.47
N ALA A 617 19.62 3.97 -6.80
CA ALA A 617 20.58 5.06 -6.67
C ALA A 617 21.17 5.48 -8.02
N ILE A 618 21.61 4.52 -8.85
CA ILE A 618 22.16 4.79 -10.18
C ILE A 618 21.10 5.51 -11.04
N TYR A 619 19.87 4.99 -11.06
CA TYR A 619 18.78 5.61 -11.82
C TYR A 619 18.49 7.05 -11.38
N LEU A 620 18.35 7.30 -10.07
CA LEU A 620 18.06 8.62 -9.54
C LEU A 620 19.22 9.61 -9.75
N ASN A 621 20.47 9.14 -9.66
CA ASN A 621 21.67 9.96 -9.87
C ASN A 621 21.85 10.38 -11.34
N HIS A 622 21.41 9.54 -12.29
CA HIS A 622 21.45 9.84 -13.73
C HIS A 622 20.11 10.30 -14.25
N GLY A 623 19.55 11.28 -13.56
CA GLY A 623 18.28 11.89 -13.90
C GLY A 623 18.29 12.77 -15.14
N ILE A 624 17.18 13.47 -15.33
CA ILE A 624 16.95 14.33 -16.49
C ILE A 624 17.72 15.65 -16.35
N THR A 625 18.48 16.03 -17.40
CA THR A 625 19.29 17.27 -17.37
C THR A 625 18.45 18.49 -17.73
N ASN A 626 17.59 18.39 -18.75
CA ASN A 626 16.64 19.45 -19.13
C ASN A 626 15.24 18.87 -19.28
N ASP A 627 14.24 19.67 -18.93
CA ASP A 627 12.84 19.25 -19.08
C ASP A 627 12.51 18.99 -20.56
N GLY A 628 11.91 17.83 -20.82
CA GLY A 628 11.63 17.36 -22.17
C GLY A 628 12.79 16.68 -22.90
N ASP A 629 13.91 16.36 -22.23
CA ASP A 629 14.97 15.53 -22.84
C ASP A 629 14.39 14.18 -23.29
N ALA A 630 14.76 13.73 -24.49
CA ALA A 630 14.43 12.40 -24.97
C ALA A 630 15.27 11.36 -24.20
N ARG A 631 14.71 10.86 -23.11
CA ARG A 631 15.32 9.86 -22.23
C ARG A 631 14.35 8.71 -22.02
N ASP A 632 14.85 7.49 -22.17
CA ASP A 632 14.10 6.26 -21.90
C ASP A 632 15.00 5.18 -21.29
N MET A 633 14.47 3.96 -21.17
CA MET A 633 15.18 2.88 -20.50
C MET A 633 16.50 2.53 -21.22
N ARG A 634 16.58 2.62 -22.55
CA ARG A 634 17.80 2.27 -23.32
C ARG A 634 19.02 3.08 -22.91
N ASP A 635 18.81 4.34 -22.54
CA ASP A 635 19.89 5.22 -22.10
C ASP A 635 20.56 4.73 -20.80
N TYR A 636 19.86 3.92 -20.01
CA TYR A 636 20.37 3.40 -18.75
C TYR A 636 21.24 2.16 -18.91
N GLU A 637 21.24 1.46 -20.06
CA GLU A 637 22.09 0.29 -20.29
C GLU A 637 23.57 0.64 -20.09
N SER A 638 24.07 1.60 -20.88
CA SER A 638 25.47 2.07 -20.79
C SER A 638 25.82 2.66 -19.42
N ILE A 639 24.82 3.22 -18.72
CA ILE A 639 25.00 3.79 -17.39
C ILE A 639 25.21 2.66 -16.39
N TYR A 640 24.33 1.67 -16.35
CA TYR A 640 24.50 0.53 -15.47
C TYR A 640 25.79 -0.25 -15.76
N GLN A 641 26.17 -0.39 -17.04
CA GLN A 641 27.48 -0.96 -17.41
C GLN A 641 28.63 -0.19 -16.79
N SER A 642 28.59 1.15 -16.78
CA SER A 642 29.67 1.96 -16.19
C SER A 642 29.81 1.83 -14.66
N TYR A 643 28.79 1.28 -13.98
CA TYR A 643 28.81 0.98 -12.55
C TYR A 643 29.04 -0.51 -12.27
N ALA A 644 29.02 -1.34 -13.31
CA ALA A 644 29.31 -2.76 -13.19
C ALA A 644 30.82 -2.98 -12.98
N THR A 645 31.17 -4.05 -12.28
CA THR A 645 32.56 -4.49 -12.21
C THR A 645 33.02 -5.02 -13.57
N THR A 646 34.32 -4.93 -13.85
CA THR A 646 34.90 -5.46 -15.09
C THR A 646 34.60 -6.95 -15.26
N GLY A 647 33.98 -7.30 -16.38
CA GLY A 647 33.51 -8.64 -16.71
C GLY A 647 32.02 -8.87 -16.43
N HIS A 648 31.33 -7.91 -15.80
CA HIS A 648 29.89 -7.97 -15.53
C HIS A 648 29.06 -7.03 -16.43
N GLU A 649 29.70 -6.23 -17.28
CA GLU A 649 29.01 -5.34 -18.24
C GLU A 649 28.17 -6.12 -19.26
N GLY A 650 28.60 -7.34 -19.60
CA GLY A 650 27.87 -8.24 -20.50
C GLY A 650 26.51 -8.66 -19.95
N PHE A 651 26.43 -8.99 -18.65
CA PHE A 651 25.17 -9.34 -17.99
C PHE A 651 24.17 -8.19 -18.00
N ILE A 652 24.64 -6.94 -17.89
CA ILE A 652 23.76 -5.78 -18.07
C ILE A 652 23.15 -5.80 -19.47
N SER A 653 23.97 -5.97 -20.52
CA SER A 653 23.43 -6.04 -21.89
C SER A 653 22.49 -7.22 -22.09
N ASP A 654 22.77 -8.37 -21.49
CA ASP A 654 21.91 -9.55 -21.58
C ASP A 654 20.55 -9.28 -20.93
N ILE A 655 20.50 -8.67 -19.73
CA ILE A 655 19.26 -8.25 -19.06
C ILE A 655 18.46 -7.28 -19.94
N PHE A 656 19.13 -6.26 -20.50
CA PHE A 656 18.48 -5.28 -21.36
C PHE A 656 17.96 -5.91 -22.65
N GLU A 657 18.69 -6.85 -23.26
CA GLU A 657 18.26 -7.54 -24.48
C GLU A 657 17.11 -8.53 -24.21
N GLN A 658 17.14 -9.26 -23.09
CA GLN A 658 16.07 -10.16 -22.65
C GLN A 658 14.74 -9.43 -22.42
N ASN A 659 14.81 -8.20 -21.91
CA ASN A 659 13.66 -7.34 -21.69
C ASN A 659 13.33 -6.41 -22.86
N ARG A 660 14.17 -6.37 -23.90
CA ARG A 660 13.92 -5.56 -25.10
C ARG A 660 13.04 -6.29 -26.10
N MET A 661 13.37 -7.55 -26.42
CA MET A 661 12.57 -8.40 -27.30
C MET A 661 11.29 -8.80 -26.59
#